data_AF-A0A6G7PDF9-F1
#
_entry.id   AF-A0A6G7PDF9-F1
#
_cell.length_a   1.000
_cell.length_b   1.000
_cell.length_c   1.000
_cell.angle_alpha   90.00
_cell.angle_beta   90.00
_cell.angle_gamma   90.00
#
_symmetry.space_group_name_H-M   'P 1'
#
loop_
_entity.id
_entity.type
_entity.pdbx_description
1 polymer ?
#
loop_
_entity_poly.entity_id
_entity_poly.type
_entity_poly.pdbx_seq_one_letter_code
_entity_poly.pdbx_strand_id
1 'polypeptide(L)'
;MVAAGSPAGQGPAEEGADVLDRLDPVVLHHIVNTLGWPDLRPLQRAAITPLMDGEDAVLLAPTAGGKTEAACFPLLSAMTEQQWTGTSVLYLCPLKALLNNLVNRVDTYAQWLGRRAALWHGDTKESQRRRIRTEAPDVLLTTPESLEAMLIGVKTDHARMLGSVRAVVVDEVHAFAGDDRGWHLLAVLERLERVTGRPIQRVGLSATVGNPEQLLHWLQGASAGSRTGRVVAPGVRPPAYGREGHDRQPTAHQSVRPTGEVQLDYVGSLDNAAKVIAALHKGEKRLVFCDSRRQVEELGAALRAREVTVFLSHASLSVDERTRSEQAFAEARDCVIVSTSTLELGIDVGDLDRVIQIDSPATVASFLQRVGRTGRRPGTVRNCLFLSTRKETLLQAAGLLLLWSRGWVEPVLPPPEPRHLVAQQLLAVTLQQHKLGDQMWDQQWNGLAPFDRSAAPILHFLTEEGFLDSDGGLLFVGPEAERRFGKRHFIELTASFTAPPQFTVLSGRTEIGRTDPTVLTEERPGPRRLLLGGRSWQVTYIDWLRKRVFVEPADGGGIAKWMNGGIAGLSYALTRAMREVLLGADPPVTLTRRAEACLAEQRETDAPDTVHPGGTLITRVGSDVRWWTWAGYRANATLAATLPSVTDPLQRPTDCWVRLREDLTPADWHAAREGVGENLVLPDVDRRAVRGLKFSAALPERLAVATVASRLADFQSARAVLGEPVRFQHDR
;
A
#
# COMPACT_ATOMS: atom_id res chain seq x y z
N MET A 1 -6.10 -15.81 -78.76
CA MET A 1 -5.02 -15.64 -77.76
C MET A 1 -5.66 -15.45 -76.41
N VAL A 2 -5.28 -16.33 -75.50
CA VAL A 2 -5.73 -16.62 -74.12
C VAL A 2 -6.09 -15.40 -73.26
N ALA A 3 -7.24 -15.46 -72.59
CA ALA A 3 -7.46 -14.83 -71.29
C ALA A 3 -8.28 -15.82 -70.42
N ALA A 4 -7.57 -16.48 -69.49
CA ALA A 4 -8.12 -17.29 -68.40
C ALA A 4 -8.97 -16.39 -67.48
N GLY A 5 -10.13 -16.79 -66.96
CA GLY A 5 -10.36 -17.97 -66.13
C GLY A 5 -10.39 -17.52 -64.66
N SER A 6 -11.57 -17.15 -64.16
CA SER A 6 -11.83 -16.77 -62.76
C SER A 6 -11.42 -17.89 -61.79
N PRO A 7 -10.75 -17.60 -60.65
CA PRO A 7 -10.73 -18.52 -59.55
C PRO A 7 -11.95 -18.29 -58.65
N ALA A 8 -12.55 -19.42 -58.29
CA ALA A 8 -13.74 -19.57 -57.48
C ALA A 8 -13.59 -19.04 -56.06
N GLY A 9 -14.75 -18.80 -55.44
CA GLY A 9 -14.90 -18.19 -54.13
C GLY A 9 -14.10 -18.86 -53.02
N GLN A 10 -13.55 -18.00 -52.18
CA GLN A 10 -13.08 -18.33 -50.84
C GLN A 10 -14.19 -19.07 -50.09
N GLY A 11 -13.83 -20.22 -49.49
CA GLY A 11 -14.70 -20.91 -48.55
C GLY A 11 -15.08 -20.01 -47.36
N PRO A 12 -16.07 -20.40 -46.56
CA PRO A 12 -16.47 -19.62 -45.40
C PRO A 12 -15.25 -19.42 -44.50
N ALA A 13 -14.98 -18.17 -44.16
CA ALA A 13 -13.99 -17.82 -43.15
C ALA A 13 -14.31 -18.64 -41.88
N GLU A 14 -13.31 -19.36 -41.35
CA GLU A 14 -13.39 -19.94 -40.02
C GLU A 14 -13.81 -18.83 -39.05
N GLU A 15 -15.03 -18.93 -38.52
CA GLU A 15 -15.46 -18.15 -37.36
C GLU A 15 -14.45 -18.42 -36.25
N GLY A 16 -13.60 -17.43 -35.94
CA GLY A 16 -12.55 -17.59 -34.93
C GLY A 16 -13.18 -18.03 -33.61
N ALA A 17 -12.67 -19.14 -33.05
CA ALA A 17 -13.13 -19.68 -31.77
C ALA A 17 -13.17 -18.58 -30.68
N ASP A 18 -14.25 -18.55 -29.89
CA ASP A 18 -14.37 -17.56 -28.82
C ASP A 18 -13.26 -17.85 -27.78
N VAL A 19 -12.66 -16.80 -27.22
CA VAL A 19 -11.68 -16.95 -26.12
C VAL A 19 -12.29 -17.69 -24.93
N LEU A 20 -13.62 -17.66 -24.76
CA LEU A 20 -14.33 -18.45 -23.77
C LEU A 20 -14.14 -19.97 -23.95
N ASP A 21 -13.97 -20.44 -25.19
CA ASP A 21 -13.80 -21.88 -25.50
C ASP A 21 -12.47 -22.44 -24.96
N ARG A 22 -11.55 -21.56 -24.51
CA ARG A 22 -10.32 -21.95 -23.80
C ARG A 22 -10.54 -22.30 -22.33
N LEU A 23 -11.67 -21.90 -21.73
CA LEU A 23 -11.97 -22.26 -20.36
C LEU A 23 -12.50 -23.70 -20.29
N ASP A 24 -12.30 -24.34 -19.14
CA ASP A 24 -12.83 -25.68 -18.91
C ASP A 24 -14.38 -25.66 -19.04
N PRO A 25 -14.99 -26.62 -19.76
CA PRO A 25 -16.44 -26.67 -19.94
C PRO A 25 -17.24 -26.66 -18.63
N VAL A 26 -16.69 -27.23 -17.56
CA VAL A 26 -17.31 -27.23 -16.22
C VAL A 26 -17.30 -25.82 -15.62
N VAL A 27 -16.22 -25.07 -15.81
CA VAL A 27 -16.13 -23.67 -15.37
C VAL A 27 -17.15 -22.83 -16.12
N LEU A 28 -17.26 -22.97 -17.45
CA LEU A 28 -18.27 -22.28 -18.27
C LEU A 28 -19.69 -22.63 -17.81
N HIS A 29 -19.97 -23.91 -17.55
CA HIS A 29 -21.26 -24.35 -17.04
C HIS A 29 -21.63 -23.63 -15.73
N HIS A 30 -20.70 -23.52 -14.78
CA HIS A 30 -20.96 -22.84 -13.50
C HIS A 30 -21.06 -21.32 -13.63
N ILE A 31 -20.31 -20.68 -14.53
CA ILE A 31 -20.44 -19.25 -14.82
C ILE A 31 -21.89 -18.92 -15.25
N VAL A 32 -22.44 -19.71 -16.16
CA VAL A 32 -23.80 -19.49 -16.68
C VAL A 32 -24.86 -19.94 -15.67
N ASN A 33 -24.78 -21.16 -15.17
CA ASN A 33 -25.88 -21.78 -14.42
C ASN A 33 -25.84 -21.53 -12.91
N THR A 34 -24.65 -21.34 -12.33
CA THR A 34 -24.49 -21.12 -10.88
C THR A 34 -24.35 -19.64 -10.56
N LEU A 35 -23.51 -18.91 -11.30
CA LEU A 35 -23.33 -17.47 -11.09
C LEU A 35 -24.39 -16.63 -11.82
N GLY A 36 -25.09 -17.21 -12.80
CA GLY A 36 -26.12 -16.51 -13.57
C GLY A 36 -25.56 -15.43 -14.47
N TRP A 37 -24.28 -15.53 -14.86
CA TRP A 37 -23.62 -14.50 -15.66
C TRP A 37 -23.83 -14.80 -17.14
N PRO A 38 -24.50 -13.90 -17.90
CA PRO A 38 -24.70 -14.11 -19.33
C PRO A 38 -23.39 -13.96 -20.12
N ASP A 39 -22.42 -13.23 -19.55
CA ASP A 39 -21.08 -13.07 -20.11
C ASP A 39 -20.07 -12.71 -19.00
N LEU A 40 -18.79 -12.92 -19.28
CA LEU A 40 -17.66 -12.44 -18.50
C LEU A 40 -17.43 -10.93 -18.70
N ARG A 41 -16.96 -10.30 -17.64
CA ARG A 41 -16.57 -8.89 -17.66
C ARG A 41 -15.32 -8.69 -18.54
N PRO A 42 -15.07 -7.47 -19.06
CA PRO A 42 -13.93 -7.21 -19.95
C PRO A 42 -12.59 -7.69 -19.40
N LEU A 43 -12.29 -7.46 -18.11
CA LEU A 43 -11.06 -7.96 -17.49
C LEU A 43 -10.99 -9.48 -17.46
N GLN A 44 -12.09 -10.13 -17.07
CA GLN A 44 -12.16 -11.59 -16.97
C GLN A 44 -11.92 -12.23 -18.33
N ARG A 45 -12.56 -11.73 -19.38
CA ARG A 45 -12.36 -12.20 -20.76
C ARG A 45 -10.93 -11.96 -21.27
N ALA A 46 -10.39 -10.76 -21.05
CA ALA A 46 -9.05 -10.40 -21.51
C ALA A 46 -7.91 -11.12 -20.78
N ALA A 47 -8.16 -11.64 -19.58
CA ALA A 47 -7.18 -12.39 -18.79
C ALA A 47 -7.04 -13.87 -19.21
N ILE A 48 -8.01 -14.42 -19.95
CA ILE A 48 -8.04 -15.87 -20.27
C ILE A 48 -6.78 -16.30 -21.02
N THR A 49 -6.54 -15.72 -22.19
CA THR A 49 -5.40 -16.05 -23.05
C THR A 49 -4.05 -15.96 -22.33
N PRO A 50 -3.63 -14.80 -21.78
CA PRO A 50 -2.31 -14.68 -21.18
C PRO A 50 -2.11 -15.64 -20.00
N LEU A 51 -3.14 -15.87 -19.17
CA LEU A 51 -3.00 -16.75 -18.02
C LEU A 51 -2.94 -18.23 -18.41
N MET A 52 -3.75 -18.65 -19.37
CA MET A 52 -3.72 -20.02 -19.92
C MET A 52 -2.40 -20.33 -20.63
N ASP A 53 -1.80 -19.32 -21.29
CA ASP A 53 -0.51 -19.44 -22.01
C ASP A 53 0.70 -19.41 -21.08
N GLY A 54 0.51 -19.21 -19.77
CA GLY A 54 1.59 -19.15 -18.79
C GLY A 54 2.34 -17.81 -18.76
N GLU A 55 1.83 -16.75 -19.39
CA GLU A 55 2.41 -15.41 -19.32
C GLU A 55 2.30 -14.84 -17.90
N ASP A 56 3.32 -14.10 -17.44
CA ASP A 56 3.17 -13.28 -16.25
C ASP A 56 2.18 -12.14 -16.54
N ALA A 57 1.38 -11.74 -15.56
CA ALA A 57 0.35 -10.75 -15.81
C ALA A 57 0.13 -9.79 -14.65
N VAL A 58 -0.20 -8.54 -14.97
CA VAL A 58 -0.79 -7.60 -14.01
C VAL A 58 -2.21 -7.29 -14.47
N LEU A 59 -3.19 -7.74 -13.70
CA LEU A 59 -4.61 -7.54 -13.97
C LEU A 59 -5.10 -6.29 -13.25
N LEU A 60 -5.47 -5.26 -14.01
CA LEU A 60 -5.97 -3.98 -13.51
C LEU A 60 -7.47 -3.86 -13.74
N ALA A 61 -8.21 -3.76 -12.64
CA ALA A 61 -9.59 -3.29 -12.68
C ALA A 61 -9.98 -2.66 -11.36
N PRO A 62 -10.92 -1.69 -11.36
CA PRO A 62 -11.47 -1.10 -10.15
C PRO A 62 -11.92 -2.13 -9.12
N THR A 63 -12.10 -1.68 -7.87
CA THR A 63 -12.74 -2.50 -6.84
C THR A 63 -14.09 -3.04 -7.36
N ALA A 64 -14.36 -4.33 -7.08
CA ALA A 64 -15.47 -5.09 -7.64
C ALA A 64 -15.40 -5.36 -9.16
N GLY A 65 -14.27 -5.14 -9.84
CA GLY A 65 -14.09 -5.43 -11.28
C GLY A 65 -13.95 -6.91 -11.68
N GLY A 66 -14.11 -7.85 -10.74
CA GLY A 66 -14.00 -9.29 -11.00
C GLY A 66 -12.56 -9.82 -11.11
N LYS A 67 -11.60 -9.19 -10.41
CA LYS A 67 -10.17 -9.56 -10.44
C LYS A 67 -9.90 -10.99 -9.99
N THR A 68 -10.60 -11.44 -8.95
CA THR A 68 -10.47 -12.81 -8.43
C THR A 68 -10.83 -13.83 -9.50
N GLU A 69 -11.97 -13.67 -10.18
CA GLU A 69 -12.39 -14.58 -11.26
C GLU A 69 -11.48 -14.49 -12.48
N ALA A 70 -11.02 -13.28 -12.81
CA ALA A 70 -10.10 -13.05 -13.92
C ALA A 70 -8.79 -13.84 -13.76
N ALA A 71 -8.37 -14.12 -12.51
CA ALA A 71 -7.25 -15.00 -12.23
C ALA A 71 -7.66 -16.46 -12.05
N CYS A 72 -8.68 -16.74 -11.25
CA CYS A 72 -9.04 -18.10 -10.85
C CYS A 72 -9.56 -18.94 -12.01
N PHE A 73 -10.45 -18.43 -12.85
CA PHE A 73 -11.05 -19.23 -13.93
C PHE A 73 -10.03 -19.76 -14.95
N PRO A 74 -9.14 -18.93 -15.53
CA PRO A 74 -8.11 -19.45 -16.41
C PRO A 74 -7.10 -20.33 -15.69
N LEU A 75 -6.62 -19.98 -14.48
CA LEU A 75 -5.65 -20.83 -13.78
C LEU A 75 -6.22 -22.21 -13.43
N LEU A 76 -7.48 -22.28 -13.00
CA LEU A 76 -8.16 -23.54 -12.72
C LEU A 76 -8.39 -24.37 -13.99
N SER A 77 -8.69 -23.72 -15.11
CA SER A 77 -8.80 -24.38 -16.42
C SER A 77 -7.45 -24.92 -16.89
N ALA A 78 -6.38 -24.13 -16.77
CA ALA A 78 -5.01 -24.54 -17.07
C ALA A 78 -4.55 -25.72 -16.21
N MET A 79 -4.91 -25.73 -14.92
CA MET A 79 -4.63 -26.86 -14.02
C MET A 79 -5.23 -28.17 -14.55
N THR A 80 -6.43 -28.13 -15.13
CA THR A 80 -7.11 -29.31 -15.69
C THR A 80 -6.52 -29.71 -17.05
N GLU A 81 -6.41 -28.76 -17.97
CA GLU A 81 -5.86 -28.98 -19.32
C GLU A 81 -4.43 -29.54 -19.26
N GLN A 82 -3.59 -28.96 -18.40
CA GLN A 82 -2.18 -29.32 -18.26
C GLN A 82 -1.92 -30.34 -17.14
N GLN A 83 -2.97 -30.91 -16.56
CA GLN A 83 -2.91 -31.98 -15.55
C GLN A 83 -1.99 -31.66 -14.35
N TRP A 84 -2.09 -30.44 -13.80
CA TRP A 84 -1.32 -30.05 -12.62
C TRP A 84 -1.78 -30.86 -11.39
N THR A 85 -0.81 -31.30 -10.58
CA THR A 85 -1.02 -32.16 -9.40
C THR A 85 -0.35 -31.58 -8.15
N GLY A 86 -0.92 -31.90 -6.98
CA GLY A 86 -0.47 -31.34 -5.70
C GLY A 86 -0.70 -29.83 -5.61
N THR A 87 -0.09 -29.18 -4.61
CA THR A 87 -0.16 -27.71 -4.49
C THR A 87 0.47 -27.07 -5.72
N SER A 88 -0.38 -26.55 -6.61
CA SER A 88 0.05 -26.03 -7.92
C SER A 88 -0.16 -24.52 -8.02
N VAL A 89 -1.09 -23.95 -7.25
CA VAL A 89 -1.34 -22.51 -7.22
C VAL A 89 -1.18 -21.98 -5.80
N LEU A 90 -0.38 -20.93 -5.65
CA LEU A 90 -0.35 -20.12 -4.42
C LEU A 90 -1.14 -18.83 -4.64
N TYR A 91 -1.97 -18.46 -3.68
CA TYR A 91 -2.70 -17.20 -3.68
C TYR A 91 -2.26 -16.37 -2.47
N LEU A 92 -1.53 -15.29 -2.73
CA LEU A 92 -0.88 -14.46 -1.74
C LEU A 92 -1.66 -13.15 -1.56
N CYS A 93 -1.99 -12.81 -0.32
CA CYS A 93 -2.64 -11.53 0.02
C CYS A 93 -1.84 -10.75 1.07
N PRO A 94 -1.91 -9.41 1.08
CA PRO A 94 -1.21 -8.59 2.07
C PRO A 94 -1.84 -8.70 3.46
N LEU A 95 -3.12 -9.06 3.57
CA LEU A 95 -3.86 -9.08 4.82
C LEU A 95 -4.54 -10.43 5.06
N LYS A 96 -4.47 -10.92 6.30
CA LYS A 96 -5.19 -12.14 6.73
C LYS A 96 -6.70 -12.03 6.56
N ALA A 97 -7.27 -10.85 6.84
CA ALA A 97 -8.70 -10.59 6.68
C ALA A 97 -9.16 -10.79 5.21
N LEU A 98 -8.32 -10.38 4.26
CA LEU A 98 -8.60 -10.59 2.84
C LEU A 98 -8.63 -12.09 2.49
N LEU A 99 -7.65 -12.86 2.99
CA LEU A 99 -7.63 -14.32 2.80
C LEU A 99 -8.87 -15.00 3.38
N ASN A 100 -9.30 -14.60 4.59
CA ASN A 100 -10.49 -15.16 5.24
C ASN A 100 -11.77 -14.92 4.42
N ASN A 101 -11.87 -13.77 3.75
CA ASN A 101 -13.01 -13.46 2.89
C ASN A 101 -12.95 -14.20 1.54
N LEU A 102 -11.75 -14.55 1.06
CA LEU A 102 -11.56 -15.20 -0.24
C LEU A 102 -11.63 -16.73 -0.18
N VAL A 103 -11.25 -17.36 0.93
CA VAL A 103 -11.07 -18.82 0.98
C VAL A 103 -12.31 -19.60 0.55
N ASN A 104 -13.50 -19.27 1.05
CA ASN A 104 -14.73 -19.98 0.69
C ASN A 104 -15.06 -19.82 -0.79
N ARG A 105 -14.83 -18.63 -1.35
CA ARG A 105 -15.09 -18.31 -2.76
C ARG A 105 -14.14 -19.08 -3.68
N VAL A 106 -12.83 -19.05 -3.38
CA VAL A 106 -11.81 -19.77 -4.15
C VAL A 106 -11.98 -21.28 -4.01
N ASP A 107 -12.32 -21.78 -2.83
CA ASP A 107 -12.59 -23.21 -2.62
C ASP A 107 -13.82 -23.68 -3.41
N THR A 108 -14.88 -22.86 -3.47
CA THR A 108 -16.05 -23.17 -4.32
C THR A 108 -15.65 -23.33 -5.78
N TYR A 109 -14.82 -22.42 -6.33
CA TYR A 109 -14.36 -22.52 -7.71
C TYR A 109 -13.45 -23.73 -7.93
N ALA A 110 -12.58 -24.07 -6.97
CA ALA A 110 -11.75 -25.26 -7.04
C ALA A 110 -12.58 -26.55 -7.02
N GLN A 111 -13.61 -26.62 -6.17
CA GLN A 111 -14.48 -27.78 -6.02
C GLN A 111 -15.26 -28.12 -7.29
N TRP A 112 -15.60 -27.13 -8.12
CA TRP A 112 -16.21 -27.37 -9.44
C TRP A 112 -15.40 -28.35 -10.30
N LEU A 113 -14.08 -28.34 -10.15
CA LEU A 113 -13.16 -29.21 -10.89
C LEU A 113 -12.61 -30.36 -10.04
N GLY A 114 -13.25 -30.67 -8.91
CA GLY A 114 -12.79 -31.72 -7.99
C GLY A 114 -11.49 -31.39 -7.26
N ARG A 115 -11.11 -30.11 -7.16
CA ARG A 115 -9.91 -29.63 -6.48
C ARG A 115 -10.24 -29.03 -5.12
N ARG A 116 -9.21 -28.81 -4.30
CA ARG A 116 -9.37 -28.24 -2.95
C ARG A 116 -8.53 -26.97 -2.79
N ALA A 117 -9.12 -25.95 -2.18
CA ALA A 117 -8.38 -24.81 -1.67
C ALA A 117 -8.28 -24.86 -0.13
N ALA A 118 -7.17 -24.38 0.42
CA ALA A 118 -7.05 -24.24 1.88
C ALA A 118 -6.32 -22.96 2.28
N LEU A 119 -6.61 -22.50 3.49
CA LEU A 119 -6.00 -21.32 4.10
C LEU A 119 -4.91 -21.68 5.10
N TRP A 120 -3.72 -21.12 4.92
CA TRP A 120 -2.65 -21.14 5.90
C TRP A 120 -2.08 -19.74 6.13
N HIS A 121 -2.24 -19.23 7.35
CA HIS A 121 -1.57 -18.01 7.80
C HIS A 121 -1.19 -18.08 9.29
N GLY A 122 -0.67 -16.97 9.84
CA GLY A 122 -0.23 -16.88 11.23
C GLY A 122 -1.25 -17.34 12.29
N ASP A 123 -2.56 -17.16 12.05
CA ASP A 123 -3.62 -17.52 13.02
C ASP A 123 -4.23 -18.92 12.77
N THR A 124 -3.73 -19.65 11.78
CA THR A 124 -4.19 -21.02 11.49
C THR A 124 -3.76 -21.96 12.61
N LYS A 125 -4.72 -22.70 13.18
CA LYS A 125 -4.47 -23.64 14.29
C LYS A 125 -3.50 -24.74 13.85
N GLU A 126 -2.67 -25.22 14.77
CA GLU A 126 -1.67 -26.25 14.46
C GLU A 126 -2.30 -27.57 13.96
N SER A 127 -3.50 -27.92 14.42
CA SER A 127 -4.26 -29.07 13.91
C SER A 127 -4.58 -28.95 12.42
N GLN A 128 -4.99 -27.75 11.98
CA GLN A 128 -5.27 -27.45 10.58
C GLN A 128 -3.99 -27.43 9.75
N ARG A 129 -2.90 -26.84 10.26
CA ARG A 129 -1.58 -26.88 9.59
C ARG A 129 -1.09 -28.32 9.41
N ARG A 130 -1.26 -29.17 10.41
CA ARG A 130 -0.93 -30.61 10.32
C ARG A 130 -1.73 -31.29 9.23
N ARG A 131 -3.05 -31.03 9.14
CA ARG A 131 -3.90 -31.57 8.08
C ARG A 131 -3.44 -31.11 6.69
N ILE A 132 -3.12 -29.83 6.53
CA ILE A 132 -2.62 -29.31 5.24
C ILE A 132 -1.29 -29.97 4.85
N ARG A 133 -0.39 -30.24 5.80
CA ARG A 133 0.86 -30.97 5.52
C ARG A 133 0.64 -32.42 5.09
N THR A 134 -0.38 -33.09 5.62
CA THR A 134 -0.68 -34.49 5.26
C THR A 134 -1.53 -34.59 4.00
N GLU A 135 -2.48 -33.68 3.82
CA GLU A 135 -3.45 -33.62 2.73
C GLU A 135 -3.32 -32.27 2.02
N ALA A 136 -2.24 -32.08 1.26
CA ALA A 136 -1.98 -30.82 0.57
C ALA A 136 -3.15 -30.41 -0.36
N PRO A 137 -3.60 -29.15 -0.31
CA PRO A 137 -4.59 -28.61 -1.25
C PRO A 137 -3.96 -28.38 -2.62
N ASP A 138 -4.78 -28.27 -3.67
CA ASP A 138 -4.32 -27.89 -5.00
C ASP A 138 -4.04 -26.38 -5.09
N VAL A 139 -4.83 -25.59 -4.34
CA VAL A 139 -4.70 -24.12 -4.20
C VAL A 139 -4.45 -23.76 -2.74
N LEU A 140 -3.34 -23.08 -2.45
CA LEU A 140 -3.01 -22.64 -1.09
C LEU A 140 -3.09 -21.11 -0.97
N LEU A 141 -4.04 -20.64 -0.17
CA LEU A 141 -4.18 -19.23 0.21
C LEU A 141 -3.28 -18.95 1.42
N THR A 142 -2.33 -18.01 1.29
CA THR A 142 -1.34 -17.72 2.35
C THR A 142 -0.84 -16.27 2.30
N THR A 143 0.03 -15.89 3.23
CA THR A 143 0.77 -14.62 3.20
C THR A 143 2.25 -14.88 2.88
N PRO A 144 3.01 -13.90 2.37
CA PRO A 144 4.45 -14.08 2.12
C PRO A 144 5.22 -14.48 3.38
N GLU A 145 4.84 -13.94 4.54
CA GLU A 145 5.44 -14.28 5.84
C GLU A 145 5.17 -15.75 6.23
N SER A 146 3.96 -16.23 5.96
CA SER A 146 3.59 -17.61 6.25
C SER A 146 4.24 -18.58 5.27
N LEU A 147 4.43 -18.17 4.01
CA LEU A 147 5.21 -18.90 3.01
C LEU A 147 6.68 -18.99 3.41
N GLU A 148 7.30 -17.91 3.88
CA GLU A 148 8.66 -17.96 4.41
C GLU A 148 8.75 -18.89 5.62
N ALA A 149 7.78 -18.82 6.54
CA ALA A 149 7.73 -19.74 7.68
C ALA A 149 7.65 -21.22 7.24
N MET A 150 7.02 -21.52 6.11
CA MET A 150 7.01 -22.87 5.53
C MET A 150 8.37 -23.27 4.95
N LEU A 151 9.07 -22.34 4.30
CA LEU A 151 10.40 -22.59 3.71
C LEU A 151 11.48 -22.80 4.78
N ILE A 152 11.46 -22.04 5.88
CA ILE A 152 12.44 -22.19 6.98
C ILE A 152 12.06 -23.30 7.98
N GLY A 153 10.81 -23.73 7.97
CA GLY A 153 10.25 -24.58 9.01
C GLY A 153 10.66 -26.05 8.86
N VAL A 154 11.36 -26.60 9.85
CA VAL A 154 11.78 -28.02 9.89
C VAL A 154 10.63 -29.04 9.86
N LYS A 155 9.40 -28.61 10.16
CA LYS A 155 8.20 -29.46 10.18
C LYS A 155 7.55 -29.62 8.81
N THR A 156 7.96 -28.81 7.83
CA THR A 156 7.38 -28.79 6.49
C THR A 156 8.41 -29.33 5.51
N ASP A 157 8.09 -30.45 4.88
CA ASP A 157 8.80 -30.88 3.67
C ASP A 157 8.37 -29.96 2.53
N HIS A 158 9.14 -28.89 2.31
CA HIS A 158 8.83 -27.87 1.33
C HIS A 158 8.96 -28.39 -0.11
N ALA A 159 9.79 -29.39 -0.38
CA ALA A 159 9.86 -30.03 -1.69
C ALA A 159 8.54 -30.75 -2.01
N ARG A 160 8.03 -31.54 -1.06
CA ARG A 160 6.73 -32.22 -1.23
C ARG A 160 5.56 -31.24 -1.28
N MET A 161 5.54 -30.24 -0.39
CA MET A 161 4.40 -29.35 -0.25
C MET A 161 4.33 -28.27 -1.35
N LEU A 162 5.49 -27.75 -1.78
CA LEU A 162 5.59 -26.57 -2.65
C LEU A 162 6.30 -26.85 -3.98
N GLY A 163 6.96 -27.99 -4.18
CA GLY A 163 7.72 -28.29 -5.40
C GLY A 163 6.88 -28.43 -6.68
N SER A 164 5.55 -28.58 -6.54
CA SER A 164 4.61 -28.66 -7.67
C SER A 164 3.99 -27.31 -8.04
N VAL A 165 4.32 -26.21 -7.34
CA VAL A 165 3.79 -24.89 -7.67
C VAL A 165 4.16 -24.51 -9.11
N ARG A 166 3.16 -24.01 -9.84
CA ARG A 166 3.24 -23.56 -11.24
C ARG A 166 2.90 -22.09 -11.39
N ALA A 167 1.96 -21.59 -10.58
CA ALA A 167 1.51 -20.21 -10.61
C ALA A 167 1.37 -19.62 -9.21
N VAL A 168 1.64 -18.31 -9.10
CA VAL A 168 1.43 -17.50 -7.91
C VAL A 168 0.56 -16.32 -8.28
N VAL A 169 -0.59 -16.20 -7.62
CA VAL A 169 -1.43 -15.02 -7.65
C VAL A 169 -1.03 -14.12 -6.49
N VAL A 170 -0.71 -12.86 -6.75
CA VAL A 170 -0.42 -11.83 -5.75
C VAL A 170 -1.57 -10.83 -5.78
N ASP A 171 -2.51 -10.97 -4.86
CA ASP A 171 -3.62 -10.05 -4.72
C ASP A 171 -3.18 -8.74 -4.07
N GLU A 172 -3.79 -7.63 -4.47
CA GLU A 172 -3.41 -6.27 -4.12
C GLU A 172 -1.88 -6.03 -4.24
N VAL A 173 -1.29 -6.42 -5.38
CA VAL A 173 0.17 -6.42 -5.60
C VAL A 173 0.83 -5.06 -5.34
N HIS A 174 0.09 -3.96 -5.52
CA HIS A 174 0.56 -2.60 -5.22
C HIS A 174 0.86 -2.38 -3.73
N ALA A 175 0.16 -3.06 -2.84
CA ALA A 175 0.36 -2.96 -1.39
C ALA A 175 1.67 -3.64 -0.95
N PHE A 176 2.19 -4.56 -1.77
CA PHE A 176 3.52 -5.14 -1.58
C PHE A 176 4.59 -4.28 -2.24
N ALA A 177 4.38 -3.91 -3.51
CA ALA A 177 5.39 -3.23 -4.31
C ALA A 177 5.86 -1.89 -3.72
N GLY A 178 5.01 -1.17 -2.99
CA GLY A 178 5.37 0.09 -2.33
C GLY A 178 6.04 -0.05 -0.95
N ASP A 179 6.28 -1.27 -0.47
CA ASP A 179 6.71 -1.55 0.90
C ASP A 179 7.87 -2.57 0.95
N ASP A 180 8.55 -2.64 2.10
CA ASP A 180 9.58 -3.65 2.37
C ASP A 180 9.07 -5.09 2.19
N ARG A 181 7.78 -5.31 2.43
CA ARG A 181 7.13 -6.59 2.17
C ARG A 181 7.21 -7.03 0.70
N GLY A 182 7.35 -6.09 -0.24
CA GLY A 182 7.54 -6.39 -1.66
C GLY A 182 8.88 -7.06 -1.95
N TRP A 183 9.97 -6.54 -1.39
CA TRP A 183 11.30 -7.14 -1.52
C TRP A 183 11.38 -8.51 -0.84
N HIS A 184 10.73 -8.63 0.31
CA HIS A 184 10.57 -9.91 1.00
C HIS A 184 9.81 -10.92 0.14
N LEU A 185 8.67 -10.51 -0.46
CA LEU A 185 7.90 -11.33 -1.38
C LEU A 185 8.76 -11.84 -2.54
N LEU A 186 9.45 -10.94 -3.27
CA LEU A 186 10.29 -11.34 -4.39
C LEU A 186 11.37 -12.34 -3.96
N ALA A 187 12.08 -12.07 -2.86
CA ALA A 187 13.12 -12.96 -2.36
C ALA A 187 12.58 -14.37 -2.02
N VAL A 188 11.38 -14.44 -1.44
CA VAL A 188 10.70 -15.72 -1.16
C VAL A 188 10.28 -16.43 -2.45
N LEU A 189 9.80 -15.70 -3.46
CA LEU A 189 9.44 -16.28 -4.76
C LEU A 189 10.66 -16.83 -5.51
N GLU A 190 11.80 -16.13 -5.48
CA GLU A 190 13.04 -16.64 -6.10
C GLU A 190 13.55 -17.92 -5.42
N ARG A 191 13.48 -17.97 -4.08
CA ARG A 191 13.79 -19.19 -3.32
C ARG A 191 12.80 -20.32 -3.61
N LEU A 192 11.53 -19.99 -3.83
CA LEU A 192 10.51 -20.97 -4.22
C LEU A 192 10.78 -21.52 -5.62
N GLU A 193 11.20 -20.71 -6.58
CA GLU A 193 11.60 -21.20 -7.92
C GLU A 193 12.74 -22.23 -7.83
N ARG A 194 13.70 -22.03 -6.90
CA ARG A 194 14.73 -23.05 -6.61
C ARG A 194 14.15 -24.35 -6.05
N VAL A 195 13.14 -24.27 -5.18
CA VAL A 195 12.45 -25.46 -4.64
C VAL A 195 11.68 -26.21 -5.73
N THR A 196 11.02 -25.48 -6.63
CA THR A 196 10.25 -26.08 -7.73
C THR A 196 11.10 -26.56 -8.91
N GLY A 197 12.35 -26.08 -9.01
CA GLY A 197 13.28 -26.36 -10.11
C GLY A 197 12.84 -25.77 -11.45
N ARG A 198 11.92 -24.79 -11.45
CA ARG A 198 11.35 -24.20 -12.66
C ARG A 198 10.89 -22.74 -12.43
N PRO A 199 10.74 -21.93 -13.49
CA PRO A 199 10.05 -20.64 -13.39
C PRO A 199 8.59 -20.81 -12.97
N ILE A 200 8.09 -19.94 -12.09
CA ILE A 200 6.70 -19.95 -11.61
C ILE A 200 5.97 -18.76 -12.19
N GLN A 201 4.86 -18.96 -12.91
CA GLN A 201 4.02 -17.88 -13.46
C GLN A 201 3.56 -16.93 -12.34
N ARG A 202 3.69 -15.61 -12.53
CA ARG A 202 3.34 -14.59 -11.53
C ARG A 202 2.21 -13.71 -12.03
N VAL A 203 1.10 -13.70 -11.31
CA VAL A 203 -0.12 -12.95 -11.65
C VAL A 203 -0.42 -11.93 -10.55
N GLY A 204 -0.20 -10.65 -10.80
CA GLY A 204 -0.51 -9.56 -9.89
C GLY A 204 -1.93 -9.03 -10.10
N LEU A 205 -2.70 -8.84 -9.03
CA LEU A 205 -4.01 -8.20 -9.07
C LEU A 205 -3.94 -6.82 -8.43
N SER A 206 -4.43 -5.79 -9.12
CA SER A 206 -4.43 -4.43 -8.56
C SER A 206 -5.62 -3.61 -9.03
N ALA A 207 -6.04 -2.63 -8.23
CA ALA A 207 -7.10 -1.72 -8.61
C ALA A 207 -6.66 -0.77 -9.74
N THR A 208 -5.77 0.15 -9.39
CA THR A 208 -5.22 1.20 -10.27
C THR A 208 -3.84 1.58 -9.77
N VAL A 209 -2.88 1.71 -10.69
CA VAL A 209 -1.50 2.13 -10.40
C VAL A 209 -1.02 3.05 -11.52
N GLY A 210 -0.15 4.01 -11.21
CA GLY A 210 0.38 4.96 -12.21
C GLY A 210 1.39 4.35 -13.20
N ASN A 211 1.99 3.21 -12.86
CA ASN A 211 3.12 2.61 -13.58
C ASN A 211 2.99 1.08 -13.76
N PRO A 212 1.92 0.57 -14.39
CA PRO A 212 1.63 -0.86 -14.40
C PRO A 212 2.68 -1.73 -15.12
N GLU A 213 3.32 -1.21 -16.17
CA GLU A 213 4.40 -1.92 -16.85
C GLU A 213 5.64 -2.09 -15.97
N GLN A 214 6.00 -1.05 -15.19
CA GLN A 214 7.08 -1.15 -14.22
C GLN A 214 6.72 -2.10 -13.08
N LEU A 215 5.46 -2.13 -12.67
CA LEU A 215 4.96 -3.08 -11.67
C LEU A 215 5.02 -4.53 -12.16
N LEU A 216 4.69 -4.78 -13.43
CA LEU A 216 4.87 -6.09 -14.07
C LEU A 216 6.35 -6.47 -14.09
N HIS A 217 7.21 -5.57 -14.58
CA HIS A 217 8.66 -5.80 -14.63
C HIS A 217 9.24 -6.11 -13.24
N TRP A 218 8.82 -5.37 -12.21
CA TRP A 218 9.19 -5.65 -10.82
C TRP A 218 8.71 -7.02 -10.35
N LEU A 219 7.46 -7.41 -10.65
CA LEU A 219 6.88 -8.68 -10.23
C LEU A 219 7.63 -9.89 -10.82
N GLN A 220 8.19 -9.75 -12.03
CA GLN A 220 9.01 -10.78 -12.70
C GLN A 220 10.33 -11.09 -11.97
N GLY A 221 10.77 -10.24 -11.02
CA GLY A 221 11.91 -10.50 -10.15
C GLY A 221 13.23 -10.67 -10.92
N ALA A 222 13.99 -11.73 -10.62
CA ALA A 222 15.33 -11.94 -11.20
C ALA A 222 15.31 -12.12 -12.73
N SER A 223 14.18 -12.60 -13.27
CA SER A 223 13.96 -12.85 -14.69
C SER A 223 13.19 -11.71 -15.38
N ALA A 224 13.23 -10.51 -14.82
CA ALA A 224 12.58 -9.35 -15.39
C ALA A 224 13.10 -9.06 -16.81
N GLY A 225 12.20 -8.95 -17.78
CA GLY A 225 12.53 -8.73 -19.18
C GLY A 225 12.94 -9.96 -20.00
N SER A 226 13.17 -11.13 -19.39
CA SER A 226 13.36 -12.40 -20.12
C SER A 226 12.08 -13.24 -20.24
N ARG A 227 11.11 -13.00 -19.36
CA ARG A 227 9.81 -13.69 -19.33
C ARG A 227 8.76 -12.93 -20.14
N THR A 228 7.88 -13.67 -20.80
CA THR A 228 6.68 -13.09 -21.42
C THR A 228 5.77 -12.56 -20.32
N GLY A 229 5.20 -11.37 -20.54
CA GLY A 229 4.22 -10.84 -19.62
C GLY A 229 3.39 -9.73 -20.21
N ARG A 230 2.20 -9.52 -19.62
CA ARG A 230 1.19 -8.60 -20.13
C ARG A 230 0.47 -7.83 -19.04
N VAL A 231 0.35 -6.52 -19.21
CA VAL A 231 -0.61 -5.71 -18.44
C VAL A 231 -1.99 -5.86 -19.08
N VAL A 232 -2.96 -6.36 -18.31
CA VAL A 232 -4.35 -6.52 -18.75
C VAL A 232 -5.22 -5.48 -18.05
N ALA A 233 -5.57 -4.42 -18.76
CA ALA A 233 -6.24 -3.24 -18.20
C ALA A 233 -7.40 -2.71 -19.09
N PRO A 234 -8.40 -3.54 -19.43
CA PRO A 234 -9.47 -3.11 -20.33
C PRO A 234 -10.30 -1.99 -19.69
N GLY A 235 -10.40 -0.85 -20.38
CA GLY A 235 -11.12 0.33 -19.91
C GLY A 235 -10.34 1.24 -18.95
N VAL A 236 -9.11 0.86 -18.56
CA VAL A 236 -8.17 1.72 -17.84
C VAL A 236 -7.09 2.12 -18.85
N ARG A 237 -7.14 3.34 -19.40
CA ARG A 237 -6.02 3.82 -20.23
C ARG A 237 -4.82 4.01 -19.31
N PRO A 238 -3.71 3.27 -19.48
CA PRO A 238 -2.49 3.59 -18.78
C PRO A 238 -2.09 5.01 -19.17
N PRO A 239 -1.67 5.88 -18.23
CA PRO A 239 -1.07 7.14 -18.61
C PRO A 239 0.10 6.85 -19.56
N ALA A 240 0.13 7.52 -20.71
CA ALA A 240 1.22 7.41 -21.66
C ALA A 240 2.47 8.06 -21.05
N TYR A 241 3.19 7.32 -20.22
CA TYR A 241 4.51 7.68 -19.79
C TYR A 241 5.48 7.27 -20.89
N GLY A 242 6.00 8.27 -21.62
CA GLY A 242 7.11 8.04 -22.54
C GLY A 242 8.24 7.33 -21.81
N ARG A 243 8.82 6.30 -22.45
CA ARG A 243 10.18 5.89 -22.14
C ARG A 243 11.02 7.14 -22.42
N GLU A 244 11.69 7.65 -21.39
CA GLU A 244 12.41 8.94 -21.32
C GLU A 244 11.54 10.15 -20.92
N GLY A 245 11.83 10.68 -19.72
CA GLY A 245 11.42 12.00 -19.24
C GLY A 245 9.94 12.15 -18.86
N HIS A 246 9.66 12.35 -17.57
CA HIS A 246 8.37 12.86 -17.07
C HIS A 246 8.12 14.35 -17.45
N ASP A 247 8.59 14.78 -18.62
CA ASP A 247 8.72 16.18 -19.00
C ASP A 247 7.87 16.58 -20.21
N ARG A 248 6.75 15.88 -20.41
CA ARG A 248 5.67 16.39 -21.24
C ARG A 248 4.42 16.51 -20.40
N GLN A 249 3.97 17.76 -20.21
CA GLN A 249 2.59 18.05 -19.85
C GLN A 249 1.69 17.13 -20.70
N PRO A 250 0.77 16.38 -20.09
CA PRO A 250 -0.15 15.55 -20.85
C PRO A 250 -0.86 16.45 -21.85
N THR A 251 -0.60 16.22 -23.14
CA THR A 251 -1.36 16.87 -24.20
C THR A 251 -2.84 16.61 -23.90
N ALA A 252 -3.66 17.66 -24.00
CA ALA A 252 -5.08 17.63 -23.70
C ALA A 252 -5.84 16.73 -24.69
N HIS A 253 -5.61 15.42 -24.60
CA HIS A 253 -6.47 14.40 -25.18
C HIS A 253 -7.57 14.17 -24.16
N GLN A 254 -8.79 14.57 -24.55
CA GLN A 254 -10.05 14.45 -23.81
C GLN A 254 -10.03 13.24 -22.86
N SER A 255 -9.70 13.50 -21.59
CA SER A 255 -9.79 12.48 -20.55
C SER A 255 -11.26 12.23 -20.31
N VAL A 256 -11.69 10.98 -20.49
CA VAL A 256 -13.02 10.56 -20.05
C VAL A 256 -13.03 10.76 -18.54
N ARG A 257 -13.83 11.71 -18.05
CA ARG A 257 -13.94 12.00 -16.61
C ARG A 257 -14.18 10.69 -15.86
N PRO A 258 -13.45 10.40 -14.77
CA PRO A 258 -13.76 9.23 -13.97
C PRO A 258 -15.20 9.35 -13.47
N THR A 259 -16.00 8.32 -13.70
CA THR A 259 -17.44 8.32 -13.38
C THR A 259 -17.65 8.32 -11.86
N GLY A 260 -18.41 9.29 -11.34
CA GLY A 260 -18.87 9.30 -9.96
C GLY A 260 -19.38 10.67 -9.49
N GLU A 261 -20.26 10.67 -8.50
CA GLU A 261 -20.75 11.88 -7.83
C GLU A 261 -19.80 12.24 -6.68
N VAL A 262 -18.90 13.18 -6.93
CA VAL A 262 -17.93 13.65 -5.93
C VAL A 262 -18.26 15.09 -5.53
N GLN A 263 -18.32 15.32 -4.22
CA GLN A 263 -18.55 16.64 -3.63
C GLN A 263 -17.48 16.97 -2.60
N LEU A 264 -17.02 18.23 -2.57
CA LEU A 264 -16.06 18.74 -1.59
C LEU A 264 -16.68 19.88 -0.77
N ASP A 265 -16.63 19.74 0.55
CA ASP A 265 -17.15 20.71 1.52
C ASP A 265 -16.10 21.10 2.56
N TYR A 266 -16.23 22.32 3.08
CA TYR A 266 -15.46 22.83 4.22
C TYR A 266 -16.37 22.98 5.44
N VAL A 267 -16.06 22.22 6.49
CA VAL A 267 -16.85 22.17 7.74
C VAL A 267 -16.11 22.78 8.93
N GLY A 268 -14.79 23.03 8.81
CA GLY A 268 -13.98 23.77 9.79
C GLY A 268 -13.72 23.07 11.13
N SER A 269 -14.35 21.92 11.41
CA SER A 269 -14.04 21.08 12.57
C SER A 269 -14.60 19.67 12.42
N LEU A 270 -14.05 18.72 13.20
CA LEU A 270 -14.56 17.36 13.26
C LEU A 270 -15.97 17.28 13.88
N ASP A 271 -16.30 18.16 14.84
CA ASP A 271 -17.64 18.24 15.43
C ASP A 271 -18.69 18.69 14.40
N ASN A 272 -18.34 19.67 13.54
CA ASN A 272 -19.21 20.06 12.44
C ASN A 272 -19.34 18.95 11.38
N ALA A 273 -18.27 18.19 11.11
CA ALA A 273 -18.38 17.00 10.27
C ALA A 273 -19.39 16.01 10.86
N ALA A 274 -19.35 15.75 12.17
CA ALA A 274 -20.32 14.88 12.85
C ALA A 274 -21.76 15.40 12.73
N LYS A 275 -21.97 16.73 12.84
CA LYS A 275 -23.30 17.36 12.61
C LYS A 275 -23.80 17.11 11.19
N VAL A 276 -22.94 17.32 10.20
CA VAL A 276 -23.29 17.11 8.78
C VAL A 276 -23.63 15.65 8.51
N ILE A 277 -22.82 14.71 9.01
CA ILE A 277 -23.05 13.27 8.83
C ILE A 277 -24.35 12.82 9.52
N ALA A 278 -24.65 13.33 10.72
CA ALA A 278 -25.88 13.02 11.43
C ALA A 278 -27.15 13.58 10.74
N ALA A 279 -27.01 14.70 10.04
CA ALA A 279 -28.11 15.36 9.34
C ALA A 279 -28.37 14.79 7.93
N LEU A 280 -27.32 14.42 7.20
CA LEU A 280 -27.41 13.93 5.83
C LEU A 280 -27.65 12.42 5.75
N HIS A 281 -28.38 12.00 4.70
CA HIS A 281 -28.52 10.59 4.30
C HIS A 281 -29.02 9.67 5.44
N LYS A 282 -29.99 10.15 6.24
CA LYS A 282 -30.64 9.32 7.27
C LYS A 282 -31.33 8.12 6.61
N GLY A 283 -31.18 6.94 7.19
CA GLY A 283 -31.69 5.69 6.61
C GLY A 283 -30.74 4.99 5.64
N GLU A 284 -29.61 5.60 5.26
CA GLU A 284 -28.62 5.02 4.35
C GLU A 284 -27.42 4.42 5.12
N LYS A 285 -26.83 3.34 4.58
CA LYS A 285 -25.56 2.77 5.05
C LYS A 285 -24.39 3.65 4.60
N ARG A 286 -23.63 4.16 5.56
CA ARG A 286 -22.56 5.15 5.33
C ARG A 286 -21.21 4.65 5.83
N LEU A 287 -20.21 4.64 4.95
CA LEU A 287 -18.81 4.37 5.31
C LEU A 287 -18.04 5.69 5.36
N VAL A 288 -17.51 6.02 6.54
CA VAL A 288 -16.72 7.23 6.77
C VAL A 288 -15.25 6.86 6.93
N PHE A 289 -14.38 7.42 6.09
CA PHE A 289 -12.93 7.25 6.20
C PHE A 289 -12.28 8.41 6.95
N CYS A 290 -11.34 8.09 7.84
CA CYS A 290 -10.46 9.04 8.50
C CYS A 290 -9.00 8.59 8.39
N ASP A 291 -8.06 9.52 8.30
CA ASP A 291 -6.64 9.18 8.10
C ASP A 291 -5.88 8.94 9.42
N SER A 292 -6.55 9.06 10.57
CA SER A 292 -5.97 8.69 11.87
C SER A 292 -6.94 7.94 12.76
N ARG A 293 -6.38 7.02 13.57
CA ARG A 293 -7.13 6.28 14.61
C ARG A 293 -7.79 7.24 15.60
N ARG A 294 -7.12 8.36 15.89
CA ARG A 294 -7.65 9.42 16.73
C ARG A 294 -8.94 10.01 16.17
N GLN A 295 -8.93 10.41 14.89
CA GLN A 295 -10.13 10.94 14.24
C GLN A 295 -11.28 9.92 14.19
N VAL A 296 -10.98 8.63 13.96
CA VAL A 296 -12.00 7.56 14.01
C VAL A 296 -12.70 7.53 15.37
N GLU A 297 -11.92 7.56 16.45
CA GLU A 297 -12.42 7.50 17.83
C GLU A 297 -13.20 8.77 18.21
N GLU A 298 -12.65 9.95 17.93
CA GLU A 298 -13.28 11.25 18.22
C GLU A 298 -14.58 11.44 17.42
N LEU A 299 -14.57 11.11 16.12
CA LEU A 299 -15.77 11.19 15.28
C LEU A 299 -16.81 10.16 15.69
N GLY A 300 -16.38 8.93 16.01
CA GLY A 300 -17.24 7.88 16.54
C GLY A 300 -17.98 8.32 17.80
N ALA A 301 -17.26 8.90 18.76
CA ALA A 301 -17.85 9.46 19.97
C ALA A 301 -18.83 10.62 19.67
N ALA A 302 -18.45 11.53 18.78
CA ALA A 302 -19.27 12.68 18.39
C ALA A 302 -20.58 12.28 17.66
N LEU A 303 -20.56 11.19 16.89
CA LEU A 303 -21.73 10.62 16.23
C LEU A 303 -22.63 9.90 17.24
N ARG A 304 -22.06 9.15 18.20
CA ARG A 304 -22.84 8.51 19.28
C ARG A 304 -23.56 9.52 20.15
N ALA A 305 -22.90 10.62 20.49
CA ALA A 305 -23.51 11.71 21.25
C ALA A 305 -24.69 12.38 20.52
N ARG A 306 -24.84 12.12 19.22
CA ARG A 306 -25.94 12.59 18.36
C ARG A 306 -26.92 11.47 18.00
N GLU A 307 -26.91 10.38 18.77
CA GLU A 307 -27.82 9.24 18.62
C GLU A 307 -27.72 8.51 17.27
N VAL A 308 -26.58 8.63 16.58
CA VAL A 308 -26.31 7.88 15.36
C VAL A 308 -25.80 6.48 15.72
N THR A 309 -26.41 5.44 15.14
CA THR A 309 -25.87 4.07 15.22
C THR A 309 -24.53 4.01 14.50
N VAL A 310 -23.44 3.90 15.27
CA VAL A 310 -22.07 3.95 14.73
C VAL A 310 -21.16 2.83 15.23
N PHE A 311 -20.46 2.23 14.26
CA PHE A 311 -19.44 1.21 14.44
C PHE A 311 -18.06 1.78 14.07
N LEU A 312 -16.99 1.23 14.66
CA LEU A 312 -15.62 1.67 14.38
C LEU A 312 -14.76 0.51 13.90
N SER A 313 -13.85 0.77 12.96
CA SER A 313 -12.84 -0.22 12.55
C SER A 313 -11.48 0.46 12.32
N HIS A 314 -10.48 0.07 13.11
CA HIS A 314 -9.08 0.45 12.90
C HIS A 314 -8.14 -0.58 13.54
N ALA A 315 -6.87 -0.59 13.13
CA ALA A 315 -5.90 -1.64 13.48
C ALA A 315 -5.55 -1.77 14.98
N SER A 316 -5.99 -0.83 15.81
CA SER A 316 -5.79 -0.88 17.27
C SER A 316 -6.95 -1.55 18.00
N LEU A 317 -8.08 -1.83 17.37
CA LEU A 317 -9.14 -2.64 17.97
C LEU A 317 -8.77 -4.13 17.90
N SER A 318 -9.27 -4.91 18.86
CA SER A 318 -9.09 -6.37 18.85
C SER A 318 -9.72 -6.98 17.58
N VAL A 319 -9.26 -8.18 17.20
CA VAL A 319 -9.81 -8.90 16.04
C VAL A 319 -11.29 -9.17 16.22
N ASP A 320 -11.69 -9.58 17.43
CA ASP A 320 -13.09 -9.88 17.76
C ASP A 320 -13.96 -8.62 17.66
N GLU A 321 -13.47 -7.47 18.15
CA GLU A 321 -14.23 -6.20 18.10
C GLU A 321 -14.39 -5.69 16.67
N ARG A 322 -13.36 -5.82 15.83
CA ARG A 322 -13.45 -5.48 14.40
C ARG A 322 -14.43 -6.39 13.67
N THR A 323 -14.32 -7.70 13.88
CA THR A 323 -15.21 -8.69 13.26
C THR A 323 -16.67 -8.43 13.65
N ARG A 324 -16.93 -8.14 14.93
CA ARG A 324 -18.26 -7.77 15.43
C ARG A 324 -18.78 -6.49 14.78
N SER A 325 -17.95 -5.45 14.67
CA SER A 325 -18.32 -4.17 14.06
C SER A 325 -18.62 -4.31 12.56
N GLU A 326 -17.81 -5.09 11.85
CA GLU A 326 -17.98 -5.39 10.42
C GLU A 326 -19.25 -6.22 10.17
N GLN A 327 -19.52 -7.24 10.99
CA GLN A 327 -20.74 -8.03 10.90
C GLN A 327 -21.99 -7.19 11.23
N ALA A 328 -21.97 -6.42 12.31
CA ALA A 328 -23.09 -5.56 12.70
C ALA A 328 -23.39 -4.52 11.61
N PHE A 329 -22.36 -3.97 10.96
CA PHE A 329 -22.52 -3.07 9.82
C PHE A 329 -23.10 -3.77 8.58
N ALA A 330 -22.69 -5.01 8.30
CA ALA A 330 -23.25 -5.80 7.21
C ALA A 330 -24.76 -6.05 7.39
N GLU A 331 -25.22 -6.27 8.63
CA GLU A 331 -26.61 -6.57 8.96
C GLU A 331 -27.51 -5.31 9.13
N ALA A 332 -26.99 -4.20 9.65
CA ALA A 332 -27.78 -3.01 10.00
C ALA A 332 -28.07 -2.09 8.81
N ARG A 333 -29.33 -1.65 8.59
CA ARG A 333 -29.69 -0.81 7.43
C ARG A 333 -29.39 0.69 7.57
N ASP A 334 -29.63 1.28 8.73
CA ASP A 334 -29.32 2.69 8.99
C ASP A 334 -28.17 2.77 10.00
N CYS A 335 -26.95 2.91 9.50
CA CYS A 335 -25.78 2.99 10.34
C CYS A 335 -24.60 3.67 9.65
N VAL A 336 -23.66 4.11 10.48
CA VAL A 336 -22.37 4.65 10.06
C VAL A 336 -21.27 3.70 10.53
N ILE A 337 -20.32 3.38 9.67
CA ILE A 337 -19.04 2.80 10.12
C ILE A 337 -17.91 3.79 9.86
N VAL A 338 -17.17 4.15 10.90
CA VAL A 338 -16.01 5.04 10.79
C VAL A 338 -14.74 4.21 10.81
N SER A 339 -13.88 4.37 9.81
CA SER A 339 -12.70 3.52 9.65
C SER A 339 -11.46 4.26 9.17
N THR A 340 -10.30 3.73 9.53
CA THR A 340 -9.03 4.03 8.85
C THR A 340 -8.94 3.29 7.50
N SER A 341 -7.75 3.16 6.92
CA SER A 341 -7.51 2.33 5.73
C SER A 341 -7.80 0.83 5.91
N THR A 342 -8.22 0.38 7.10
CA THR A 342 -8.59 -1.02 7.38
C THR A 342 -9.73 -1.54 6.52
N LEU A 343 -10.68 -0.68 6.10
CA LEU A 343 -11.78 -1.04 5.20
C LEU A 343 -11.55 -0.57 3.75
N GLU A 344 -10.35 -0.04 3.45
CA GLU A 344 -9.98 0.44 2.12
C GLU A 344 -9.68 -0.72 1.17
N LEU A 345 -9.04 -1.78 1.67
CA LEU A 345 -8.60 -2.95 0.93
C LEU A 345 -9.61 -4.10 1.03
N GLY A 346 -9.98 -4.67 -0.12
CA GLY A 346 -10.70 -5.93 -0.40
C GLY A 346 -11.79 -6.54 0.51
N ILE A 347 -12.10 -6.00 1.70
CA ILE A 347 -13.10 -6.55 2.62
C ILE A 347 -14.49 -6.22 2.08
N ASP A 348 -15.33 -7.24 1.99
CA ASP A 348 -16.73 -7.07 1.65
C ASP A 348 -17.50 -6.68 2.91
N VAL A 349 -17.85 -5.40 3.02
CA VAL A 349 -18.68 -4.86 4.12
C VAL A 349 -20.16 -4.80 3.74
N GLY A 350 -20.54 -5.54 2.69
CA GLY A 350 -21.87 -5.56 2.13
C GLY A 350 -22.18 -4.30 1.31
N ASP A 351 -23.47 -4.10 1.08
CA ASP A 351 -23.94 -3.01 0.25
C ASP A 351 -23.79 -1.64 0.92
N LEU A 352 -23.08 -0.73 0.26
CA LEU A 352 -22.87 0.64 0.71
C LEU A 352 -23.61 1.63 -0.16
N ASP A 353 -24.32 2.56 0.47
CA ASP A 353 -25.03 3.62 -0.22
C ASP A 353 -24.11 4.85 -0.40
N ARG A 354 -23.32 5.19 0.64
CA ARG A 354 -22.46 6.39 0.65
C ARG A 354 -21.06 6.13 1.20
N VAL A 355 -20.10 6.84 0.60
CA VAL A 355 -18.74 7.01 1.16
C VAL A 355 -18.54 8.47 1.52
N ILE A 356 -18.03 8.70 2.72
CA ILE A 356 -17.68 10.03 3.23
C ILE A 356 -16.20 10.00 3.60
N GLN A 357 -15.46 10.99 3.17
CA GLN A 357 -14.05 11.15 3.45
C GLN A 357 -13.85 12.36 4.35
N ILE A 358 -13.30 12.16 5.56
CA ILE A 358 -12.87 13.26 6.42
C ILE A 358 -11.50 13.73 5.96
N ASP A 359 -11.33 15.04 5.77
CA ASP A 359 -10.11 15.64 5.21
C ASP A 359 -9.69 15.01 3.86
N SER A 360 -8.40 15.04 3.52
CA SER A 360 -7.88 14.47 2.27
C SER A 360 -7.09 13.19 2.56
N PRO A 361 -7.34 12.09 1.82
CA PRO A 361 -6.42 10.97 1.82
C PRO A 361 -5.05 11.42 1.31
N ALA A 362 -4.02 10.61 1.59
CA ALA A 362 -2.65 10.90 1.17
C ALA A 362 -2.42 10.68 -0.34
N THR A 363 -3.23 9.84 -0.99
CA THR A 363 -3.02 9.43 -2.39
C THR A 363 -4.32 9.31 -3.18
N VAL A 364 -4.24 9.56 -4.50
CA VAL A 364 -5.34 9.31 -5.44
C VAL A 364 -5.67 7.82 -5.50
N ALA A 365 -4.66 6.94 -5.44
CA ALA A 365 -4.88 5.49 -5.36
C ALA A 365 -5.79 5.12 -4.18
N SER A 366 -5.54 5.69 -2.99
CA SER A 366 -6.36 5.47 -1.81
C SER A 366 -7.80 5.97 -2.01
N PHE A 367 -7.95 7.17 -2.57
CA PHE A 367 -9.27 7.70 -2.90
C PHE A 367 -10.05 6.79 -3.87
N LEU A 368 -9.40 6.27 -4.92
CA LEU A 368 -10.02 5.35 -5.88
C LEU A 368 -10.49 4.04 -5.22
N GLN A 369 -9.73 3.53 -4.24
CA GLN A 369 -10.13 2.35 -3.46
C GLN A 369 -11.34 2.64 -2.57
N ARG A 370 -11.36 3.82 -1.93
CA ARG A 370 -12.46 4.28 -1.04
C ARG A 370 -13.75 4.52 -1.83
N VAL A 371 -13.70 5.26 -2.94
CA VAL A 371 -14.89 5.52 -3.78
C VAL A 371 -15.39 4.25 -4.49
N GLY A 372 -14.50 3.27 -4.75
CA GLY A 372 -14.86 1.94 -5.26
C GLY A 372 -15.64 1.05 -4.27
N ARG A 373 -15.94 1.55 -3.07
CA ARG A 373 -16.79 0.87 -2.08
C ARG A 373 -18.28 1.11 -2.35
N THR A 374 -18.67 2.20 -3.01
CA THR A 374 -20.05 2.47 -3.46
C THR A 374 -20.22 2.14 -4.95
N GLY A 375 -21.46 2.20 -5.44
CA GLY A 375 -21.75 1.97 -6.86
C GLY A 375 -21.54 0.52 -7.32
N ARG A 376 -21.70 -0.45 -6.41
CA ARG A 376 -21.54 -1.90 -6.71
C ARG A 376 -22.82 -2.56 -7.22
N ARG A 377 -23.99 -1.99 -6.89
CA ARG A 377 -25.29 -2.51 -7.32
C ARG A 377 -25.61 -2.02 -8.74
N PRO A 378 -26.26 -2.84 -9.57
CA PRO A 378 -26.82 -2.37 -10.84
C PRO A 378 -27.67 -1.11 -10.64
N GLY A 379 -27.45 -0.09 -11.45
CA GLY A 379 -28.20 1.18 -11.38
C GLY A 379 -27.75 2.16 -10.30
N THR A 380 -26.71 1.86 -9.52
CA THR A 380 -26.14 2.79 -8.53
C THR A 380 -24.86 3.46 -9.05
N VAL A 381 -24.64 4.72 -8.69
CA VAL A 381 -23.46 5.49 -9.08
C VAL A 381 -22.46 5.54 -7.92
N ARG A 382 -21.17 5.43 -8.26
CA ARG A 382 -20.08 5.68 -7.30
C ARG A 382 -20.19 7.10 -6.77
N ASN A 383 -20.11 7.28 -5.45
CA ASN A 383 -20.21 8.60 -4.84
C ASN A 383 -19.24 8.75 -3.67
N CYS A 384 -18.78 9.98 -3.44
CA CYS A 384 -17.95 10.35 -2.30
C CYS A 384 -18.18 11.81 -1.88
N LEU A 385 -18.44 12.04 -0.59
CA LEU A 385 -18.48 13.37 0.01
C LEU A 385 -17.22 13.62 0.86
N PHE A 386 -16.43 14.63 0.49
CA PHE A 386 -15.30 15.10 1.28
C PHE A 386 -15.74 16.17 2.28
N LEU A 387 -15.42 15.98 3.56
CA LEU A 387 -15.65 16.94 4.64
C LEU A 387 -14.30 17.40 5.20
N SER A 388 -13.80 18.52 4.70
CA SER A 388 -12.53 19.09 5.16
C SER A 388 -12.71 19.87 6.46
N THR A 389 -11.90 19.54 7.45
CA THR A 389 -11.97 20.13 8.79
C THR A 389 -11.05 21.34 8.96
N ARG A 390 -10.09 21.55 8.05
CA ARG A 390 -9.09 22.62 8.10
C ARG A 390 -8.82 23.20 6.72
N LYS A 391 -8.27 24.42 6.65
CA LYS A 391 -7.97 25.11 5.39
C LYS A 391 -6.94 24.33 4.57
N GLU A 392 -5.92 23.79 5.23
CA GLU A 392 -4.84 23.03 4.61
C GLU A 392 -5.34 21.70 4.04
N THR A 393 -6.24 21.02 4.75
CA THR A 393 -6.82 19.74 4.27
C THR A 393 -7.85 19.96 3.17
N LEU A 394 -8.53 21.12 3.13
CA LEU A 394 -9.35 21.53 1.99
C LEU A 394 -8.48 21.72 0.73
N LEU A 395 -7.37 22.44 0.85
CA LEU A 395 -6.44 22.65 -0.26
C LEU A 395 -5.84 21.33 -0.76
N GLN A 396 -5.44 20.45 0.17
CA GLN A 396 -4.96 19.11 -0.16
C GLN A 396 -6.02 18.28 -0.89
N ALA A 397 -7.28 18.30 -0.41
CA ALA A 397 -8.38 17.57 -1.05
C ALA A 397 -8.66 18.12 -2.46
N ALA A 398 -8.64 19.44 -2.64
CA ALA A 398 -8.80 20.06 -3.95
C ALA A 398 -7.68 19.66 -4.92
N GLY A 399 -6.42 19.67 -4.47
CA GLY A 399 -5.28 19.20 -5.27
C GLY A 399 -5.37 17.72 -5.63
N LEU A 400 -5.78 16.87 -4.69
CA LEU A 400 -6.00 15.44 -4.93
C LEU A 400 -7.11 15.18 -5.95
N LEU A 401 -8.22 15.90 -5.86
CA LEU A 401 -9.34 15.79 -6.80
C LEU A 401 -8.98 16.33 -8.19
N LEU A 402 -8.10 17.33 -8.26
CA LEU A 402 -7.55 17.83 -9.52
C LEU A 402 -6.71 16.75 -10.21
N LEU A 403 -5.81 16.08 -9.48
CA LEU A 403 -5.03 14.95 -10.01
C LEU A 403 -5.90 13.78 -10.46
N TRP A 404 -6.88 13.40 -9.64
CA TRP A 404 -7.86 12.36 -9.98
C TRP A 404 -8.60 12.68 -11.28
N SER A 405 -9.03 13.92 -11.47
CA SER A 405 -9.75 14.33 -12.68
C SER A 405 -8.90 14.25 -13.96
N ARG A 406 -7.58 14.31 -13.82
CA ARG A 406 -6.59 14.15 -14.90
C ARG A 406 -6.25 12.68 -15.17
N GLY A 407 -6.84 11.74 -14.42
CA GLY A 407 -6.49 10.33 -14.48
C GLY A 407 -5.11 10.01 -13.91
N TRP A 408 -4.52 10.94 -13.14
CA TRP A 408 -3.22 10.71 -12.51
C TRP A 408 -3.39 9.84 -11.26
N VAL A 409 -2.54 8.83 -11.13
CA VAL A 409 -2.44 7.96 -9.95
C VAL A 409 -0.95 7.83 -9.64
N GLU A 410 -0.62 7.77 -8.36
CA GLU A 410 0.76 7.62 -7.91
C GLU A 410 1.43 6.38 -8.55
N PRO A 411 2.70 6.50 -9.00
CA PRO A 411 3.49 5.33 -9.32
C PRO A 411 3.79 4.57 -8.03
N VAL A 412 3.75 3.25 -8.10
CA VAL A 412 4.13 2.35 -7.00
C VAL A 412 5.57 1.91 -7.27
N LEU A 413 6.49 2.40 -6.44
CA LEU A 413 7.91 2.14 -6.57
C LEU A 413 8.42 1.33 -5.36
N PRO A 414 9.23 0.28 -5.58
CA PRO A 414 9.86 -0.44 -4.49
C PRO A 414 10.75 0.50 -3.67
N PRO A 415 10.72 0.42 -2.32
CA PRO A 415 11.65 1.19 -1.49
C PRO A 415 13.09 0.91 -1.92
N PRO A 416 13.91 1.96 -2.15
CA PRO A 416 15.27 1.75 -2.59
C PRO A 416 16.11 1.08 -1.50
N GLU A 417 17.15 0.35 -1.93
CA GLU A 417 18.19 -0.20 -1.07
C GLU A 417 17.66 -1.05 0.12
N PRO A 418 16.97 -2.18 -0.11
CA PRO A 418 16.41 -3.04 0.94
C PRO A 418 17.48 -3.85 1.73
N ARG A 419 18.58 -3.22 2.13
CA ARG A 419 19.77 -3.87 2.71
C ARG A 419 19.48 -4.68 3.98
N HIS A 420 18.56 -4.19 4.82
CA HIS A 420 18.10 -4.89 6.02
C HIS A 420 17.34 -6.19 5.69
N LEU A 421 16.62 -6.23 4.56
CA LEU A 421 15.97 -7.46 4.09
C LEU A 421 16.96 -8.42 3.47
N VAL A 422 18.02 -7.93 2.83
CA VAL A 422 19.12 -8.79 2.39
C VAL A 422 19.77 -9.50 3.58
N ALA A 423 20.05 -8.76 4.67
CA ALA A 423 20.55 -9.35 5.91
C ALA A 423 19.60 -10.43 6.47
N GLN A 424 18.30 -10.14 6.50
CA GLN A 424 17.29 -11.11 6.94
C GLN A 424 17.22 -12.33 6.02
N GLN A 425 17.28 -12.16 4.70
CA GLN A 425 17.19 -13.26 3.74
C GLN A 425 18.43 -14.17 3.75
N LEU A 426 19.63 -13.61 3.99
CA LEU A 426 20.84 -14.40 4.25
C LEU A 426 20.66 -15.33 5.46
N LEU A 427 20.11 -14.82 6.56
CA LEU A 427 19.78 -15.64 7.73
C LEU A 427 18.70 -16.68 7.41
N ALA A 428 17.64 -16.28 6.70
CA ALA A 428 16.51 -17.14 6.40
C ALA A 428 16.87 -18.28 5.45
N VAL A 429 17.73 -18.06 4.45
CA VAL A 429 18.16 -19.12 3.53
C VAL A 429 19.13 -20.09 4.21
N THR A 430 20.01 -19.60 5.10
CA THR A 430 20.87 -20.47 5.92
C THR A 430 20.04 -21.35 6.84
N LEU A 431 18.95 -20.83 7.42
CA LEU A 431 17.98 -21.63 8.18
C LEU A 431 17.26 -22.67 7.30
N GLN A 432 16.82 -22.28 6.10
CA GLN A 432 16.13 -23.19 5.16
C GLN A 432 17.04 -24.36 4.74
N GLN A 433 18.31 -24.09 4.42
CA GLN A 433 19.22 -25.08 3.86
C GLN A 433 20.09 -25.76 4.92
N HIS A 434 19.98 -25.34 6.18
CA HIS A 434 20.84 -25.67 7.32
C HIS A 434 22.31 -25.25 7.19
N LYS A 435 22.79 -25.05 5.96
CA LYS A 435 24.12 -24.55 5.62
C LYS A 435 24.07 -23.81 4.29
N LEU A 436 24.94 -22.83 4.10
CA LEU A 436 25.04 -22.05 2.87
C LEU A 436 26.49 -21.96 2.41
N GLY A 437 26.77 -22.18 1.11
CA GLY A 437 28.13 -22.01 0.59
C GLY A 437 28.53 -20.53 0.54
N ASP A 438 29.68 -20.18 1.10
CA ASP A 438 30.20 -18.81 1.16
C ASP A 438 30.54 -18.20 -0.22
N GLN A 439 30.73 -19.03 -1.24
CA GLN A 439 30.94 -18.62 -2.64
C GLN A 439 29.69 -18.74 -3.53
N MET A 440 28.58 -19.31 -3.01
CA MET A 440 27.37 -19.62 -3.78
C MET A 440 26.09 -19.01 -3.18
N TRP A 441 26.20 -18.19 -2.13
CA TRP A 441 25.06 -17.58 -1.48
C TRP A 441 24.28 -16.63 -2.39
N ASP A 442 24.96 -15.96 -3.32
CA ASP A 442 24.38 -15.02 -4.28
C ASP A 442 23.44 -15.70 -5.29
N GLN A 443 23.61 -17.01 -5.49
CA GLN A 443 22.78 -17.81 -6.40
C GLN A 443 21.41 -18.17 -5.80
N GLN A 444 21.17 -17.90 -4.51
CA GLN A 444 19.93 -18.33 -3.85
C GLN A 444 18.70 -17.53 -4.28
N TRP A 445 18.88 -16.41 -4.97
CA TRP A 445 17.80 -15.56 -5.47
C TRP A 445 17.85 -15.38 -6.99
N ASN A 446 18.44 -16.32 -7.72
CA ASN A 446 18.46 -16.38 -9.19
C ASN A 446 19.02 -15.13 -9.88
N GLY A 447 19.81 -14.30 -9.17
CA GLY A 447 20.35 -13.03 -9.68
C GLY A 447 19.50 -11.79 -9.37
N LEU A 448 18.50 -11.89 -8.48
CA LEU A 448 17.71 -10.73 -8.03
C LEU A 448 18.60 -9.71 -7.30
N ALA A 449 18.77 -8.52 -7.88
CA ALA A 449 19.40 -7.40 -7.18
C ALA A 449 18.49 -6.87 -6.04
N PRO A 450 19.03 -6.45 -4.88
CA PRO A 450 20.43 -6.47 -4.46
C PRO A 450 20.83 -7.71 -3.65
N PHE A 451 20.18 -8.86 -3.87
CA PHE A 451 20.53 -10.14 -3.22
C PHE A 451 21.70 -10.87 -3.92
N ASP A 452 22.37 -10.17 -4.83
CA ASP A 452 23.57 -10.60 -5.54
C ASP A 452 24.85 -10.22 -4.76
N ARG A 453 26.02 -10.38 -5.40
CA ARG A 453 27.34 -10.11 -4.80
C ARG A 453 27.54 -8.69 -4.28
N SER A 454 26.74 -7.71 -4.69
CA SER A 454 26.76 -6.36 -4.11
C SER A 454 26.47 -6.35 -2.61
N ALA A 455 25.82 -7.40 -2.09
CA ALA A 455 25.57 -7.59 -0.66
C ALA A 455 26.71 -8.21 0.14
N ALA A 456 27.88 -8.46 -0.46
CA ALA A 456 29.05 -9.00 0.26
C ALA A 456 29.41 -8.24 1.56
N PRO A 457 29.33 -6.89 1.64
CA PRO A 457 29.57 -6.17 2.88
C PRO A 457 28.59 -6.51 4.01
N ILE A 458 27.36 -6.92 3.66
CA ILE A 458 26.33 -7.35 4.62
C ILE A 458 26.67 -8.75 5.13
N LEU A 459 27.01 -9.67 4.22
CA LEU A 459 27.42 -11.03 4.60
C LEU A 459 28.64 -11.00 5.53
N HIS A 460 29.66 -10.22 5.19
CA HIS A 460 30.86 -10.07 6.00
C HIS A 460 30.53 -9.60 7.43
N PHE A 461 29.68 -8.57 7.55
CA PHE A 461 29.21 -8.10 8.85
C PHE A 461 28.45 -9.17 9.64
N LEU A 462 27.58 -9.94 8.99
CA LEU A 462 26.87 -11.03 9.65
C LEU A 462 27.82 -12.08 10.21
N THR A 463 28.91 -12.38 9.49
CA THR A 463 29.93 -13.32 9.95
C THR A 463 30.78 -12.73 11.09
N GLU A 464 31.23 -11.48 10.97
CA GLU A 464 32.06 -10.82 11.99
C GLU A 464 31.33 -10.63 13.33
N GLU A 465 30.04 -10.30 13.29
CA GLU A 465 29.22 -10.07 14.48
C GLU A 465 28.58 -11.38 15.03
N GLY A 466 28.92 -12.54 14.46
CA GLY A 466 28.47 -13.85 14.93
C GLY A 466 26.99 -14.16 14.65
N PHE A 467 26.36 -13.46 13.71
CA PHE A 467 25.03 -13.82 13.20
C PHE A 467 25.11 -15.05 12.30
N LEU A 468 26.22 -15.21 11.58
CA LEU A 468 26.58 -16.40 10.82
C LEU A 468 27.95 -16.90 11.29
N ASP A 469 28.10 -18.21 11.44
CA ASP A 469 29.40 -18.85 11.67
C ASP A 469 29.91 -19.46 10.37
N SER A 470 31.21 -19.39 10.13
CA SER A 470 31.86 -19.96 8.93
C SER A 470 32.76 -21.12 9.31
N ASP A 471 32.53 -22.29 8.73
CA ASP A 471 33.38 -23.47 8.86
C ASP A 471 33.54 -24.18 7.50
N GLY A 472 34.78 -24.41 7.06
CA GLY A 472 35.08 -25.14 5.83
C GLY A 472 34.43 -24.60 4.54
N GLY A 473 34.25 -23.28 4.40
CA GLY A 473 33.56 -22.66 3.25
C GLY A 473 32.03 -22.76 3.32
N LEU A 474 31.48 -23.17 4.46
CA LEU A 474 30.06 -23.25 4.72
C LEU A 474 29.69 -22.30 5.84
N LEU A 475 28.56 -21.63 5.67
CA LEU A 475 27.97 -20.70 6.61
C LEU A 475 26.81 -21.39 7.34
N PHE A 476 26.74 -21.17 8.65
CA PHE A 476 25.72 -21.68 9.55
C PHE A 476 25.13 -20.52 10.35
N VAL A 477 23.96 -20.73 10.96
CA VAL A 477 23.40 -19.74 11.88
C VAL A 477 24.28 -19.65 13.13
N GLY A 478 24.79 -18.46 13.42
CA GLY A 478 25.68 -18.23 14.55
C GLY A 478 24.93 -17.90 15.85
N PRO A 479 25.62 -17.92 17.01
CA PRO A 479 25.04 -17.67 18.34
C PRO A 479 24.30 -16.33 18.48
N GLU A 480 24.73 -15.28 17.79
CA GLU A 480 24.10 -13.96 17.89
C GLU A 480 22.72 -13.96 17.23
N ALA A 481 22.57 -14.67 16.10
CA ALA A 481 21.29 -14.85 15.46
C ALA A 481 20.33 -15.69 16.33
N GLU A 482 20.83 -16.75 16.99
CA GLU A 482 20.02 -17.51 17.95
C GLU A 482 19.58 -16.66 19.14
N ARG A 483 20.48 -15.86 19.70
CA ARG A 483 20.21 -15.00 20.85
C ARG A 483 19.16 -13.94 20.53
N ARG A 484 19.25 -13.30 19.36
CA ARG A 484 18.32 -12.23 18.96
C ARG A 484 17.02 -12.76 18.40
N PHE A 485 17.09 -13.73 17.48
CA PHE A 485 15.94 -14.16 16.68
C PHE A 485 15.46 -15.57 16.99
N GLY A 486 16.25 -16.42 17.64
CA GLY A 486 15.94 -17.85 17.87
C GLY A 486 14.70 -18.11 18.73
N LYS A 487 14.19 -17.10 19.45
CA LYS A 487 12.95 -17.21 20.22
C LYS A 487 11.78 -17.62 19.31
N ARG A 488 10.97 -18.57 19.80
CA ARG A 488 9.79 -19.10 19.08
C ARG A 488 10.13 -19.58 17.65
N HIS A 489 11.24 -20.30 17.49
CA HIS A 489 11.68 -20.89 16.21
C HIS A 489 11.87 -19.84 15.10
N PHE A 490 12.59 -18.75 15.38
CA PHE A 490 12.92 -17.73 14.38
C PHE A 490 11.72 -17.03 13.73
N ILE A 491 10.54 -17.05 14.38
CA ILE A 491 9.33 -16.42 13.86
C ILE A 491 9.52 -14.92 13.60
N GLU A 492 10.41 -14.26 14.34
CA GLU A 492 10.71 -12.84 14.15
C GLU A 492 11.36 -12.54 12.78
N LEU A 493 12.08 -13.51 12.20
CA LEU A 493 12.65 -13.39 10.84
C LEU A 493 11.58 -13.50 9.75
N THR A 494 10.42 -14.09 10.02
CA THR A 494 9.38 -14.31 9.00
C THR A 494 8.54 -13.08 8.69
N ALA A 495 8.54 -12.07 9.56
CA ALA A 495 7.77 -10.84 9.36
C ALA A 495 8.71 -9.71 8.94
N SER A 496 8.41 -9.00 7.87
CA SER A 496 9.23 -7.88 7.38
C SER A 496 8.76 -6.49 7.87
N PHE A 497 7.58 -6.38 8.50
CA PHE A 497 7.04 -5.11 9.00
C PHE A 497 7.36 -4.85 10.49
N THR A 498 7.49 -3.57 10.84
CA THR A 498 7.71 -3.07 12.21
C THR A 498 6.41 -2.45 12.73
N ALA A 499 5.85 -2.98 13.81
CA ALA A 499 4.75 -2.33 14.53
C ALA A 499 5.32 -1.60 15.75
N PRO A 500 4.91 -0.34 16.03
CA PRO A 500 5.32 0.34 17.24
C PRO A 500 4.86 -0.46 18.48
N PRO A 501 5.61 -0.41 19.60
CA PRO A 501 5.21 -1.10 20.82
C PRO A 501 3.91 -0.51 21.36
N GLN A 502 2.91 -1.37 21.60
CA GLN A 502 1.61 -0.98 22.13
C GLN A 502 1.27 -1.76 23.41
N PHE A 503 0.40 -1.20 24.25
CA PHE A 503 -0.16 -1.87 25.42
C PHE A 503 -1.52 -2.47 25.09
N THR A 504 -1.78 -3.70 25.54
CA THR A 504 -3.07 -4.37 25.37
C THR A 504 -4.06 -3.86 26.42
N VAL A 505 -5.23 -3.36 25.98
CA VAL A 505 -6.29 -2.80 26.83
C VAL A 505 -7.33 -3.88 27.11
N LEU A 506 -7.57 -4.15 28.38
CA LEU A 506 -8.45 -5.21 28.88
C LEU A 506 -9.55 -4.63 29.77
N SER A 507 -10.80 -5.03 29.53
CA SER A 507 -11.88 -4.84 30.50
C SER A 507 -12.31 -6.20 31.06
N GLY A 508 -12.01 -6.44 32.33
CA GLY A 508 -12.07 -7.77 32.92
C GLY A 508 -11.14 -8.74 32.18
N ARG A 509 -11.72 -9.74 31.49
CA ARG A 509 -10.98 -10.73 30.66
C ARG A 509 -11.03 -10.43 29.16
N THR A 510 -11.78 -9.41 28.75
CA THR A 510 -12.04 -9.11 27.34
C THR A 510 -11.01 -8.13 26.81
N GLU A 511 -10.35 -8.48 25.69
CA GLU A 511 -9.46 -7.56 24.97
C GLU A 511 -10.27 -6.59 24.12
N ILE A 512 -10.16 -5.30 24.45
CA ILE A 512 -10.80 -4.23 23.71
C ILE A 512 -9.93 -3.81 22.53
N GLY A 513 -8.61 -3.75 22.74
CA GLY A 513 -7.67 -3.33 21.71
C GLY A 513 -6.31 -2.95 22.28
N ARG A 514 -5.63 -2.00 21.63
CA ARG A 514 -4.25 -1.60 21.92
C ARG A 514 -4.07 -0.09 21.90
N THR A 515 -3.42 0.44 22.94
CA THR A 515 -3.10 1.86 23.10
C THR A 515 -1.61 2.13 23.04
N ASP A 516 -1.25 3.35 22.68
CA ASP A 516 0.13 3.84 22.72
C ASP A 516 0.60 4.04 24.17
N PRO A 517 1.86 3.66 24.51
CA PRO A 517 2.41 3.87 25.85
C PRO A 517 2.42 5.33 26.30
N THR A 518 2.57 6.29 25.38
CA THR A 518 2.62 7.72 25.72
C THR A 518 1.34 8.18 26.42
N VAL A 519 0.18 7.62 26.07
CA VAL A 519 -1.10 7.90 26.74
C VAL A 519 -1.11 7.44 28.20
N LEU A 520 -0.25 6.49 28.55
CA LEU A 520 -0.13 5.90 29.88
C LEU A 520 0.96 6.58 30.74
N THR A 521 1.93 7.25 30.11
CA THR A 521 3.04 7.92 30.82
C THR A 521 2.86 9.43 30.96
N GLU A 522 2.02 10.07 30.15
CA GLU A 522 1.81 11.53 30.23
C GLU A 522 1.22 11.93 31.60
N GLU A 523 1.80 12.94 32.25
CA GLU A 523 1.31 13.53 33.52
C GLU A 523 0.08 14.39 33.25
N ARG A 524 -0.99 14.19 34.02
CA ARG A 524 -2.27 14.89 33.80
C ARG A 524 -3.07 15.07 35.10
N PRO A 525 -3.79 16.19 35.25
CA PRO A 525 -4.74 16.37 36.34
C PRO A 525 -5.99 15.51 36.11
N GLY A 526 -6.44 14.80 37.15
CA GLY A 526 -7.67 14.01 37.15
C GLY A 526 -7.50 12.53 36.76
N PRO A 527 -8.61 11.78 36.69
CA PRO A 527 -8.58 10.34 36.46
C PRO A 527 -8.21 10.01 35.01
N ARG A 528 -7.28 9.06 34.82
CA ARG A 528 -6.77 8.69 33.49
C ARG A 528 -7.82 7.92 32.69
N ARG A 529 -8.36 8.54 31.65
CA ARG A 529 -9.37 7.94 30.76
C ARG A 529 -8.83 7.73 29.34
N LEU A 530 -9.14 6.59 28.74
CA LEU A 530 -8.83 6.25 27.36
C LEU A 530 -10.10 6.34 26.51
N LEU A 531 -9.96 6.74 25.24
CA LEU A 531 -11.01 6.62 24.24
C LEU A 531 -10.63 5.47 23.30
N LEU A 532 -11.41 4.39 23.32
CA LEU A 532 -11.16 3.19 22.51
C LEU A 532 -12.49 2.50 22.18
N GLY A 533 -12.72 2.18 20.89
CA GLY A 533 -13.99 1.63 20.42
C GLY A 533 -15.16 2.62 20.54
N GLY A 534 -14.87 3.92 20.53
CA GLY A 534 -15.83 5.02 20.65
C GLY A 534 -16.45 5.13 22.03
N ARG A 535 -15.80 4.54 23.04
CA ARG A 535 -16.24 4.51 24.44
C ARG A 535 -15.12 5.01 25.34
N SER A 536 -15.51 5.64 26.42
CA SER A 536 -14.60 6.14 27.45
C SER A 536 -14.32 5.04 28.47
N TRP A 537 -13.05 4.86 28.80
CA TRP A 537 -12.56 3.80 29.67
C TRP A 537 -11.68 4.39 30.77
N GLN A 538 -12.04 4.17 32.03
CA GLN A 538 -11.21 4.55 33.18
C GLN A 538 -10.07 3.55 33.35
N VAL A 539 -8.82 4.02 33.35
CA VAL A 539 -7.66 3.19 33.66
C VAL A 539 -7.63 2.92 35.16
N THR A 540 -7.60 1.63 35.52
CA THR A 540 -7.52 1.18 36.91
C THR A 540 -6.14 0.65 37.28
N TYR A 541 -5.51 -0.12 36.38
CA TYR A 541 -4.19 -0.72 36.62
C TYR A 541 -3.36 -0.87 35.33
N ILE A 542 -2.04 -0.70 35.44
CA ILE A 542 -1.09 -0.84 34.32
C ILE A 542 -0.01 -1.86 34.70
N ASP A 543 0.06 -2.97 33.96
CA ASP A 543 1.15 -3.96 34.04
C ASP A 543 2.19 -3.64 32.95
N TRP A 544 3.24 -2.91 33.34
CA TRP A 544 4.34 -2.51 32.46
C TRP A 544 5.15 -3.69 31.93
N LEU A 545 5.33 -4.74 32.74
CA LEU A 545 6.13 -5.90 32.39
C LEU A 545 5.45 -6.72 31.29
N ARG A 546 4.14 -6.93 31.42
CA ARG A 546 3.32 -7.66 30.42
C ARG A 546 2.74 -6.76 29.34
N LYS A 547 2.98 -5.45 29.40
CA LYS A 547 2.43 -4.43 28.50
C LYS A 547 0.90 -4.49 28.42
N ARG A 548 0.22 -4.51 29.57
CA ARG A 548 -1.24 -4.58 29.69
C ARG A 548 -1.80 -3.41 30.50
N VAL A 549 -3.00 -2.95 30.13
CA VAL A 549 -3.77 -1.94 30.84
C VAL A 549 -5.14 -2.49 31.13
N PHE A 550 -5.57 -2.38 32.38
CA PHE A 550 -6.90 -2.77 32.82
C PHE A 550 -7.78 -1.54 32.96
N VAL A 551 -9.00 -1.65 32.44
CA VAL A 551 -9.94 -0.54 32.36
C VAL A 551 -11.36 -0.93 32.74
N GLU A 552 -12.09 0.05 33.26
CA GLU A 552 -13.53 -0.02 33.55
C GLU A 552 -14.30 1.00 32.70
N PRO A 553 -15.57 0.76 32.35
CA PRO A 553 -16.40 1.73 31.64
C PRO A 553 -16.47 3.07 32.39
N ALA A 554 -16.44 4.18 31.64
CA ALA A 554 -16.56 5.52 32.19
C ALA A 554 -17.53 6.39 31.37
N ASP A 555 -18.13 7.37 32.04
CA ASP A 555 -18.99 8.35 31.39
C ASP A 555 -18.16 9.49 30.78
N GLY A 556 -18.07 9.50 29.45
CA GLY A 556 -17.52 10.59 28.66
C GLY A 556 -16.02 10.86 28.84
N GLY A 557 -15.49 11.66 27.91
CA GLY A 557 -14.08 12.04 27.86
C GLY A 557 -13.15 10.90 27.42
N GLY A 558 -11.89 10.98 27.83
CA GLY A 558 -10.86 10.03 27.41
C GLY A 558 -10.06 10.50 26.20
N ILE A 559 -8.85 9.95 26.05
CA ILE A 559 -7.88 10.39 25.06
C ILE A 559 -7.55 9.25 24.11
N ALA A 560 -7.59 9.59 22.82
CA ALA A 560 -7.20 8.72 21.72
C ALA A 560 -5.92 9.30 21.11
N LYS A 561 -4.77 8.68 21.38
CA LYS A 561 -3.47 9.15 20.89
C LYS A 561 -2.61 7.95 20.49
N TRP A 562 -2.09 8.00 19.27
CA TRP A 562 -1.15 7.04 18.72
C TRP A 562 -0.02 7.81 18.07
N MET A 563 1.22 7.38 18.29
CA MET A 563 2.32 7.88 17.49
C MET A 563 2.21 7.31 16.08
N ASN A 564 2.14 8.19 15.07
CA ASN A 564 2.31 7.77 13.69
C ASN A 564 3.80 7.47 13.48
N GLY A 565 4.10 6.21 13.17
CA GLY A 565 5.45 5.80 12.80
C GLY A 565 5.68 6.06 11.32
N GLY A 566 6.68 6.89 10.99
CA GLY A 566 7.13 7.15 9.63
C GLY A 566 7.03 8.62 9.24
N ILE A 567 8.02 9.08 8.48
CA ILE A 567 7.98 10.39 7.80
C ILE A 567 7.31 10.13 6.45
N ALA A 568 5.98 10.19 6.40
CA ALA A 568 5.23 10.17 5.16
C ALA A 568 4.76 11.59 4.87
N GLY A 569 5.54 12.31 4.06
CA GLY A 569 5.12 13.60 3.52
C GLY A 569 4.31 13.44 2.22
N LEU A 570 3.77 14.55 1.74
CA LEU A 570 3.05 14.62 0.47
C LEU A 570 4.02 14.42 -0.70
N SER A 571 3.48 13.90 -1.80
CA SER A 571 4.23 13.70 -3.04
C SER A 571 4.41 15.02 -3.80
N TYR A 572 5.44 15.08 -4.64
CA TYR A 572 5.68 16.19 -5.55
C TYR A 572 4.43 16.55 -6.38
N ALA A 573 3.78 15.56 -6.98
CA ALA A 573 2.61 15.80 -7.81
C ALA A 573 1.43 16.41 -7.02
N LEU A 574 1.19 15.95 -5.79
CA LEU A 574 0.11 16.47 -4.95
C LEU A 574 0.37 17.91 -4.51
N THR A 575 1.59 18.22 -4.07
CA THR A 575 1.95 19.60 -3.70
C THR A 575 1.93 20.53 -4.92
N ARG A 576 2.31 20.05 -6.11
CA ARG A 576 2.13 20.83 -7.35
C ARG A 576 0.67 21.08 -7.69
N ALA A 577 -0.21 20.09 -7.53
CA ALA A 577 -1.64 20.27 -7.72
C ALA A 577 -2.24 21.25 -6.70
N MET A 578 -1.81 21.23 -5.43
CA MET A 578 -2.18 22.23 -4.43
C MET A 578 -1.74 23.63 -4.84
N ARG A 579 -0.49 23.79 -5.32
CA ARG A 579 0.00 25.05 -5.87
C ARG A 579 -0.85 25.54 -7.04
N GLU A 580 -1.26 24.65 -7.96
CA GLU A 580 -2.15 25.02 -9.06
C GLU A 580 -3.53 25.49 -8.56
N VAL A 581 -4.05 24.89 -7.49
CA VAL A 581 -5.32 25.33 -6.87
C VAL A 581 -5.19 26.75 -6.31
N LEU A 582 -4.08 27.07 -5.66
CA LEU A 582 -3.78 28.44 -5.19
C LEU A 582 -3.58 29.42 -6.34
N LEU A 583 -3.10 28.96 -7.51
CA LEU A 583 -3.00 29.76 -8.72
C LEU A 583 -4.32 29.91 -9.50
N GLY A 584 -5.41 29.32 -9.01
CA GLY A 584 -6.76 29.50 -9.55
C GLY A 584 -7.38 28.28 -10.23
N ALA A 585 -6.73 27.11 -10.22
CA ALA A 585 -7.35 25.89 -10.73
C ALA A 585 -8.39 25.34 -9.73
N ASP A 586 -9.58 24.97 -10.21
CA ASP A 586 -10.57 24.26 -9.41
C ASP A 586 -10.70 22.80 -9.86
N PRO A 587 -10.83 21.84 -8.92
CA PRO A 587 -11.11 20.46 -9.29
C PRO A 587 -12.51 20.37 -9.92
N PRO A 588 -12.72 19.56 -10.97
CA PRO A 588 -14.00 19.47 -11.67
C PRO A 588 -15.01 18.58 -10.91
N VAL A 589 -15.26 18.90 -9.65
CA VAL A 589 -16.22 18.25 -8.74
C VAL A 589 -17.23 19.28 -8.25
N THR A 590 -18.27 18.83 -7.54
CA THR A 590 -19.20 19.77 -6.90
C THR A 590 -18.54 20.39 -5.68
N LEU A 591 -18.31 21.70 -5.69
CA LEU A 591 -17.86 22.46 -4.51
C LEU A 591 -19.08 23.02 -3.78
N THR A 592 -19.08 22.99 -2.45
CA THR A 592 -20.08 23.74 -1.69
C THR A 592 -19.67 25.22 -1.63
N ARG A 593 -20.64 26.13 -1.40
CA ARG A 593 -20.36 27.55 -1.19
C ARG A 593 -19.33 27.81 -0.08
N ARG A 594 -19.30 26.95 0.96
CA ARG A 594 -18.31 27.04 2.05
C ARG A 594 -16.91 26.69 1.57
N ALA A 595 -16.77 25.64 0.75
CA ALA A 595 -15.50 25.26 0.15
C ALA A 595 -15.00 26.34 -0.83
N GLU A 596 -15.88 26.85 -1.70
CA GLU A 596 -15.56 27.93 -2.65
C GLU A 596 -15.07 29.19 -1.92
N ALA A 597 -15.81 29.64 -0.89
CA ALA A 597 -15.43 30.81 -0.12
C ALA A 597 -14.09 30.64 0.60
N CYS A 598 -13.83 29.45 1.17
CA CYS A 598 -12.59 29.18 1.88
C CYS A 598 -11.38 29.07 0.93
N LEU A 599 -11.55 28.51 -0.27
CA LEU A 599 -10.51 28.49 -1.30
C LEU A 599 -10.25 29.90 -1.86
N ALA A 600 -11.30 30.69 -2.08
CA ALA A 600 -11.16 32.08 -2.52
C ALA A 600 -10.40 32.92 -1.49
N GLU A 601 -10.71 32.76 -0.20
CA GLU A 601 -9.98 33.40 0.90
C GLU A 601 -8.49 33.03 0.86
N GLN A 602 -8.14 31.74 0.78
CA GLN A 602 -6.73 31.30 0.69
C GLN A 602 -6.00 31.84 -0.55
N ARG A 603 -6.70 31.97 -1.68
CA ARG A 603 -6.14 32.57 -2.91
C ARG A 603 -5.87 34.07 -2.75
N GLU A 604 -6.64 34.76 -1.93
CA GLU A 604 -6.46 36.19 -1.67
C GLU A 604 -5.40 36.45 -0.58
N THR A 605 -5.40 35.65 0.50
CA THR A 605 -4.56 35.88 1.67
C THR A 605 -3.22 35.15 1.60
N ASP A 606 -3.20 33.89 1.19
CA ASP A 606 -2.03 33.02 1.36
C ASP A 606 -1.24 32.88 0.05
N ALA A 607 -1.94 32.82 -1.09
CA ALA A 607 -1.29 32.61 -2.39
C ALA A 607 -0.24 33.68 -2.76
N PRO A 608 -0.44 35.00 -2.50
CA PRO A 608 0.53 36.02 -2.87
C PRO A 608 1.92 35.85 -2.23
N ASP A 609 2.00 35.20 -1.07
CA ASP A 609 3.24 35.00 -0.33
C ASP A 609 3.74 33.54 -0.37
N THR A 610 3.07 32.66 -1.12
CA THR A 610 3.41 31.22 -1.15
C THR A 610 3.54 30.64 -2.55
N VAL A 611 2.93 31.25 -3.57
CA VAL A 611 2.97 30.76 -4.96
C VAL A 611 3.19 31.90 -5.95
N HIS A 612 3.88 31.61 -7.05
CA HIS A 612 4.04 32.55 -8.16
C HIS A 612 3.99 31.80 -9.49
N PRO A 613 3.21 32.24 -10.51
CA PRO A 613 3.01 31.47 -11.74
C PRO A 613 4.31 31.19 -12.52
N GLY A 614 5.26 32.13 -12.48
CA GLY A 614 6.55 32.04 -13.16
C GLY A 614 7.65 31.21 -12.49
N GLY A 615 7.38 30.48 -11.39
CA GLY A 615 8.38 29.61 -10.75
C GLY A 615 8.15 29.36 -9.26
N THR A 616 9.24 29.10 -8.53
CA THR A 616 9.26 29.00 -7.07
C THR A 616 9.50 30.38 -6.44
N LEU A 617 9.17 30.52 -5.15
CA LEU A 617 9.18 31.80 -4.46
C LEU A 617 10.08 31.73 -3.22
N ILE A 618 10.95 32.72 -3.02
CA ILE A 618 11.61 32.99 -1.74
C ILE A 618 10.94 34.19 -1.12
N THR A 619 10.30 34.00 0.02
CA THR A 619 9.69 35.07 0.82
C THR A 619 10.47 35.30 2.09
N ARG A 620 10.55 36.56 2.52
CA ARG A 620 11.08 36.95 3.82
C ARG A 620 9.97 37.64 4.60
N VAL A 621 9.81 37.24 5.86
CA VAL A 621 8.97 37.92 6.87
C VAL A 621 9.81 38.09 8.14
N GLY A 622 10.45 39.24 8.30
CA GLY A 622 11.42 39.46 9.37
C GLY A 622 12.62 38.49 9.27
N SER A 623 12.88 37.72 10.32
CA SER A 623 13.89 36.66 10.29
C SER A 623 13.45 35.40 9.53
N ASP A 624 12.18 35.34 9.11
CA ASP A 624 11.58 34.17 8.48
C ASP A 624 11.76 34.16 6.94
N VAL A 625 12.90 33.66 6.46
CA VAL A 625 13.15 33.33 5.05
C VAL A 625 12.72 31.89 4.69
N ARG A 626 11.82 31.77 3.72
CA ARG A 626 11.29 30.48 3.24
C ARG A 626 11.40 30.37 1.73
N TRP A 627 11.84 29.21 1.24
CA TRP A 627 11.74 28.83 -0.16
C TRP A 627 10.51 27.95 -0.39
N TRP A 628 9.46 28.49 -1.01
CA TRP A 628 8.25 27.78 -1.39
C TRP A 628 8.46 27.00 -2.68
N THR A 629 8.84 25.73 -2.52
CA THR A 629 9.15 24.79 -3.59
C THR A 629 7.94 24.04 -4.12
N TRP A 630 6.96 23.76 -3.24
CA TRP A 630 5.82 22.89 -3.52
C TRP A 630 6.24 21.53 -4.09
N ALA A 631 7.33 20.97 -3.56
CA ALA A 631 7.99 19.79 -4.12
C ALA A 631 7.71 18.48 -3.38
N GLY A 632 6.97 18.52 -2.28
CA GLY A 632 6.78 17.39 -1.38
C GLY A 632 7.99 17.20 -0.46
N TYR A 633 7.78 16.45 0.62
CA TYR A 633 8.77 16.34 1.69
C TYR A 633 10.12 15.76 1.22
N ARG A 634 10.09 14.66 0.45
CA ARG A 634 11.32 13.95 0.04
C ARG A 634 12.21 14.81 -0.83
N ALA A 635 11.62 15.53 -1.78
CA ALA A 635 12.34 16.46 -2.63
C ALA A 635 12.93 17.60 -1.79
N ASN A 636 12.15 18.16 -0.86
CA ASN A 636 12.62 19.21 0.03
C ASN A 636 13.73 18.75 1.00
N ALA A 637 13.69 17.50 1.46
CA ALA A 637 14.76 16.89 2.23
C ALA A 637 16.05 16.75 1.39
N THR A 638 15.93 16.31 0.14
CA THR A 638 17.08 16.27 -0.80
C THR A 638 17.62 17.67 -1.08
N LEU A 639 16.76 18.65 -1.31
CA LEU A 639 17.15 20.04 -1.56
C LEU A 639 17.87 20.66 -0.36
N ALA A 640 17.35 20.46 0.85
CA ALA A 640 17.96 20.95 2.07
C ALA A 640 19.38 20.36 2.27
N ALA A 641 19.55 19.06 2.04
CA ALA A 641 20.86 18.41 2.13
C ALA A 641 21.82 18.79 0.99
N THR A 642 21.28 19.13 -0.18
CA THR A 642 22.08 19.53 -1.36
C THR A 642 22.56 20.99 -1.27
N LEU A 643 21.81 21.87 -0.58
CA LEU A 643 22.09 23.29 -0.46
C LEU A 643 22.41 23.73 0.99
N PRO A 644 23.32 23.05 1.71
CA PRO A 644 23.55 23.29 3.14
C PRO A 644 24.09 24.70 3.43
N SER A 645 24.71 25.34 2.44
CA SER A 645 25.24 26.71 2.56
C SER A 645 24.17 27.79 2.62
N VAL A 646 22.91 27.49 2.29
CA VAL A 646 21.81 28.48 2.26
C VAL A 646 20.58 28.03 3.05
N THR A 647 20.51 26.77 3.46
CA THR A 647 19.42 26.22 4.27
C THR A 647 19.70 26.39 5.77
N ASP A 648 18.65 26.54 6.57
CA ASP A 648 18.77 26.53 8.03
C ASP A 648 18.93 25.07 8.54
N PRO A 649 20.06 24.71 9.16
CA PRO A 649 20.32 23.34 9.62
C PRO A 649 19.46 22.92 10.82
N LEU A 650 18.85 23.87 11.54
CA LEU A 650 18.05 23.60 12.74
C LEU A 650 16.59 23.29 12.41
N GLN A 651 16.12 23.64 11.21
CA GLN A 651 14.74 23.48 10.79
C GLN A 651 14.60 22.38 9.77
N ARG A 652 13.65 21.47 10.01
CA ARG A 652 13.33 20.41 9.05
C ARG A 652 12.52 20.98 7.89
N PRO A 653 12.74 20.49 6.66
CA PRO A 653 11.90 20.85 5.52
C PRO A 653 10.46 20.39 5.74
N THR A 654 9.52 21.08 5.07
CA THR A 654 8.11 20.70 5.01
C THR A 654 7.76 20.14 3.64
N ASP A 655 6.50 19.79 3.42
CA ASP A 655 6.00 19.38 2.08
C ASP A 655 6.04 20.53 1.06
N CYS A 656 5.85 21.77 1.51
CA CYS A 656 5.62 22.91 0.62
C CYS A 656 6.82 23.87 0.54
N TRP A 657 7.69 23.88 1.55
CA TRP A 657 8.80 24.84 1.63
C TRP A 657 10.01 24.32 2.42
N VAL A 658 11.16 24.95 2.17
CA VAL A 658 12.44 24.77 2.88
C VAL A 658 12.82 26.05 3.60
N ARG A 659 13.25 25.94 4.87
CA ARG A 659 13.76 27.06 5.66
C ARG A 659 15.14 27.47 5.13
N LEU A 660 15.32 28.76 4.84
CA LEU A 660 16.63 29.31 4.47
C LEU A 660 17.25 30.09 5.64
N ARG A 661 18.55 30.32 5.57
CA ARG A 661 19.27 31.14 6.55
C ARG A 661 18.73 32.57 6.58
N GLU A 662 18.67 33.16 7.76
CA GLU A 662 18.18 34.53 7.96
C GLU A 662 19.00 35.55 7.19
N ASP A 663 20.32 35.36 7.09
CA ASP A 663 21.25 36.26 6.42
C ASP A 663 21.33 36.07 4.89
N LEU A 664 20.49 35.21 4.30
CA LEU A 664 20.54 34.89 2.88
C LEU A 664 20.35 36.12 1.98
N THR A 665 21.34 36.37 1.10
CA THR A 665 21.23 37.33 0.00
C THR A 665 20.94 36.64 -1.35
N PRO A 666 20.42 37.37 -2.36
CA PRO A 666 20.29 36.83 -3.71
C PRO A 666 21.62 36.33 -4.31
N ALA A 667 22.74 36.99 -4.00
CA ALA A 667 24.06 36.56 -4.48
C ALA A 667 24.48 35.21 -3.88
N ASP A 668 24.27 35.01 -2.58
CA ASP A 668 24.53 33.73 -1.90
C ASP A 668 23.70 32.60 -2.50
N TRP A 669 22.43 32.88 -2.80
CA TRP A 669 21.52 31.94 -3.46
C TRP A 669 22.01 31.53 -4.85
N HIS A 670 22.40 32.50 -5.68
CA HIS A 670 22.93 32.23 -7.02
C HIS A 670 24.21 31.39 -6.96
N ALA A 671 25.16 31.76 -6.10
CA ALA A 671 26.40 31.01 -5.91
C ALA A 671 26.14 29.57 -5.42
N ALA A 672 25.21 29.38 -4.47
CA ALA A 672 24.86 28.06 -3.96
C ALA A 672 24.23 27.17 -5.04
N ARG A 673 23.35 27.72 -5.89
CA ARG A 673 22.74 26.96 -6.99
C ARG A 673 23.72 26.59 -8.09
N GLU A 674 24.59 27.52 -8.50
CA GLU A 674 25.63 27.23 -9.50
C GLU A 674 26.60 26.14 -9.02
N GLY A 675 26.89 26.11 -7.71
CA GLY A 675 27.77 25.12 -7.10
C GLY A 675 27.24 23.68 -7.04
N VAL A 676 25.94 23.43 -7.28
CA VAL A 676 25.35 22.06 -7.18
C VAL A 676 25.85 21.13 -8.29
N GLY A 677 26.02 21.64 -9.53
CA GLY A 677 26.31 20.81 -10.70
C GLY A 677 25.29 19.68 -10.89
N GLU A 678 25.75 18.46 -11.18
CA GLU A 678 24.89 17.27 -11.32
C GLU A 678 24.69 16.46 -10.03
N ASN A 679 25.40 16.83 -8.94
CA ASN A 679 25.53 16.03 -7.73
C ASN A 679 24.51 16.44 -6.68
N LEU A 680 23.45 15.63 -6.54
CA LEU A 680 22.49 15.77 -5.45
C LEU A 680 22.91 14.92 -4.25
N VAL A 681 22.62 15.41 -3.05
CA VAL A 681 23.06 14.80 -1.79
C VAL A 681 21.91 14.05 -1.11
N LEU A 682 22.23 12.91 -0.50
CA LEU A 682 21.27 12.17 0.32
C LEU A 682 20.89 12.98 1.57
N PRO A 683 19.61 12.99 1.98
CA PRO A 683 19.19 13.66 3.21
C PRO A 683 19.90 13.13 4.45
N ASP A 684 20.18 14.04 5.39
CA ASP A 684 20.63 13.66 6.72
C ASP A 684 19.55 12.90 7.48
N VAL A 685 19.99 11.85 8.21
CA VAL A 685 19.10 10.98 8.96
C VAL A 685 19.50 10.97 10.42
N ASP A 686 18.54 11.31 11.29
CA ASP A 686 18.67 11.09 12.73
C ASP A 686 18.85 9.58 12.99
N ARG A 687 19.90 9.20 13.72
CA ARG A 687 20.19 7.80 14.08
C ARG A 687 19.01 7.10 14.77
N ARG A 688 18.12 7.85 15.43
CA ARG A 688 16.87 7.30 16.01
C ARG A 688 15.92 6.77 14.95
N ALA A 689 15.91 7.33 13.74
CA ALA A 689 15.08 6.87 12.63
C ALA A 689 15.48 5.46 12.15
N VAL A 690 16.74 5.08 12.32
CA VAL A 690 17.24 3.72 12.02
C VAL A 690 16.54 2.66 12.87
N ARG A 691 16.09 3.01 14.09
CA ARG A 691 15.33 2.08 14.95
C ARG A 691 14.00 1.64 14.35
N GLY A 692 13.47 2.39 13.38
CA GLY A 692 12.27 2.01 12.62
C GLY A 692 12.52 0.92 11.57
N LEU A 693 13.77 0.76 11.13
CA LEU A 693 14.18 -0.24 10.15
C LEU A 693 14.31 -1.60 10.84
N LYS A 694 13.45 -2.56 10.47
CA LYS A 694 13.52 -3.93 10.97
C LYS A 694 14.84 -4.57 10.58
N PHE A 695 15.37 -5.48 11.40
CA PHE A 695 16.66 -6.15 11.15
C PHE A 695 17.87 -5.20 11.01
N SER A 696 17.74 -3.92 11.34
CA SER A 696 18.88 -2.98 11.41
C SER A 696 19.98 -3.44 12.35
N ALA A 697 19.61 -4.23 13.37
CA ALA A 697 20.53 -4.97 14.24
C ALA A 697 21.52 -5.89 13.50
N ALA A 698 21.13 -6.42 12.35
CA ALA A 698 21.88 -7.35 11.53
C ALA A 698 22.52 -6.64 10.31
N LEU A 699 22.68 -5.32 10.39
CA LEU A 699 23.21 -4.49 9.33
C LEU A 699 24.24 -3.50 9.90
N PRO A 700 25.35 -3.19 9.20
CA PRO A 700 26.25 -2.12 9.61
C PRO A 700 25.51 -0.79 9.79
N GLU A 701 25.79 -0.05 10.86
CA GLU A 701 25.10 1.22 11.17
C GLU A 701 25.15 2.19 9.98
N ARG A 702 26.30 2.30 9.31
CA ARG A 702 26.47 3.12 8.09
C ARG A 702 25.50 2.74 6.96
N LEU A 703 25.28 1.44 6.74
CA LEU A 703 24.38 0.96 5.69
C LEU A 703 22.91 1.12 6.10
N ALA A 704 22.62 1.01 7.40
CA ALA A 704 21.28 1.25 7.93
C ALA A 704 20.89 2.73 7.79
N VAL A 705 21.80 3.66 8.11
CA VAL A 705 21.62 5.11 7.89
C VAL A 705 21.45 5.41 6.41
N ALA A 706 22.33 4.89 5.54
CA ALA A 706 22.26 5.11 4.10
C ALA A 706 20.96 4.55 3.48
N THR A 707 20.42 3.46 4.02
CA THR A 707 19.13 2.88 3.60
C THR A 707 17.97 3.83 3.90
N VAL A 708 17.92 4.38 5.12
CA VAL A 708 16.88 5.37 5.48
C VAL A 708 17.05 6.66 4.67
N ALA A 709 18.28 7.12 4.46
CA ALA A 709 18.56 8.32 3.67
C ALA A 709 18.08 8.18 2.23
N SER A 710 18.34 7.02 1.60
CA SER A 710 17.90 6.72 0.23
C SER A 710 16.37 6.73 0.09
N ARG A 711 15.65 6.30 1.13
CA ARG A 711 14.16 6.32 1.16
C ARG A 711 13.59 7.73 1.33
N LEU A 712 14.32 8.61 2.01
CA LEU A 712 13.92 10.01 2.18
C LEU A 712 14.28 10.89 0.99
N ALA A 713 15.16 10.42 0.11
CA ALA A 713 15.59 11.18 -1.06
C ALA A 713 14.55 11.14 -2.20
N ASP A 714 14.43 12.25 -2.93
CA ASP A 714 13.79 12.30 -4.26
C ASP A 714 14.63 13.20 -5.17
N PHE A 715 15.58 12.57 -5.86
CA PHE A 715 16.54 13.25 -6.73
C PHE A 715 15.90 13.83 -7.99
N GLN A 716 14.90 13.15 -8.55
CA GLN A 716 14.25 13.59 -9.77
C GLN A 716 13.46 14.88 -9.53
N SER A 717 12.62 14.89 -8.50
CA SER A 717 11.82 16.06 -8.14
C SER A 717 12.68 17.21 -7.65
N ALA A 718 13.74 16.93 -6.87
CA ALA A 718 14.70 17.95 -6.44
C ALA A 718 15.39 18.61 -7.65
N ARG A 719 15.82 17.82 -8.64
CA ARG A 719 16.41 18.34 -9.88
C ARG A 719 15.43 19.20 -10.67
N ALA A 720 14.17 18.79 -10.76
CA ALA A 720 13.12 19.58 -11.42
C ALA A 720 12.95 20.95 -10.76
N VAL A 721 12.89 21.01 -9.42
CA VAL A 721 12.79 22.27 -8.65
C VAL A 721 14.03 23.15 -8.83
N LEU A 722 15.23 22.55 -8.84
CA LEU A 722 16.47 23.28 -9.11
C LEU A 722 16.56 23.80 -10.54
N GLY A 723 15.77 23.29 -11.48
CA GLY A 723 15.65 23.84 -12.83
C GLY A 723 14.69 25.03 -12.94
N GLU A 724 13.85 25.28 -11.93
CA GLU A 724 12.83 26.33 -11.99
C GLU A 724 13.40 27.73 -11.72
N PRO A 725 12.84 28.77 -12.37
CA PRO A 725 13.07 30.15 -11.96
C PRO A 725 12.66 30.36 -10.49
N VAL A 726 13.45 31.15 -9.77
CA VAL A 726 13.18 31.52 -8.37
C VAL A 726 12.97 33.02 -8.33
N ARG A 727 11.89 33.47 -7.69
CA ARG A 727 11.63 34.90 -7.45
C ARG A 727 11.84 35.25 -5.99
N PHE A 728 12.47 36.38 -5.74
CA PHE A 728 12.58 36.96 -4.40
C PHE A 728 11.44 37.95 -4.21
N GLN A 729 10.69 37.76 -3.13
CA GLN A 729 9.68 38.70 -2.65
C GLN A 729 10.18 39.26 -1.32
N HIS A 730 10.45 40.56 -1.33
CA HIS A 730 10.86 41.31 -0.14
C HIS A 730 9.61 41.83 0.58
N ASP A 731 9.74 42.02 1.91
CA ASP A 731 8.67 42.50 2.79
C ASP A 731 7.86 43.64 2.15
N ARG A 732 6.54 43.53 2.20
CA ARG A 732 5.61 44.64 1.90
C ARG A 732 5.54 45.62 3.06
#